data_AF-A0AAV7BMC5-F1
#
_entry.id   AF-A0AAV7BMC5-F1
#
_cell.length_a   1.000
_cell.length_b   1.000
_cell.length_c   1.000
_cell.angle_alpha   90.00
_cell.angle_beta   90.00
_cell.angle_gamma   90.00
#
_symmetry.space_group_name_H-M   'P 1'
#
loop_
_entity.id
_entity.type
_entity.pdbx_description
1 polymer ?
#
loop_
_entity_poly.entity_id
_entity_poly.type
_entity_poly.pdbx_seq_one_letter_code
_entity_poly.pdbx_strand_id
1 'polypeptide(L)'
;MQQKTITDLQQKLSEQQNLLINQQREIIEQQRRMYEQMDMVKVQYSMLFDTVKQMSFQSLQEDIQQYFEAHLQGLQNQVRNNLQKTYSVHKVEVDAKVLDVEEPLPECGICESDEFCNFQKTPPQCEKCTLCPAGFFQLSDCSENIDRICQDRDECMDSPSICGERIKCLNTPGGFRCLGIAEKEAALGICGDQYFYNKELQECQACSECEEGVVAFSCTADSDTVCTTTSESKLSESWSSSLSLPTSKNPNSQIYPGLNLKIKEKMNCEILSPEDNQVVFKQHGLLWADLNFAVKHNCRNFLQLSIKLNNSEEGYELSGSRIEQPEGKYFQSTSISCAAEVEPSQTLSVVLKSPNQFCNQSKDLHVYDLNTPLSLLWLSHDTGAVAMTAQMSTAMHYQTNYRPTFKIISVSDPYMVGLSHDGRSIKLTESGVVKFVFQQALYSMGPTCVREGFTLIFYINRNGTNSELLQIFKSGVNYRDTSISGSGAAKVNAGDIINFEVLSPAQCNVRYFGENSGISMLSLLWIPTAISTAITASVSNIGLPTGAVRNKILTFTMDLPNDKIIQLISTGQFAHKYFKFTESGGVSVSFNLKLIHSCNVVKVTISTRISDQVQPTVVAQQIGGQMPEGSQWTSVALRSSFHVQNGSMLSVSLDCVRGRINQIAHDKGTNLSILWVSS
;
A
#
# COMPACT_ATOMS: atom_id res chain seq x y z
N MET A 1 26.85 60.44 -35.30
CA MET A 1 27.43 59.86 -34.07
C MET A 1 26.82 58.51 -33.69
N GLN A 2 25.50 58.29 -33.79
CA GLN A 2 24.84 57.04 -33.37
C GLN A 2 25.30 55.76 -34.10
N GLN A 3 25.69 55.85 -35.37
CA GLN A 3 26.09 54.67 -36.15
C GLN A 3 27.46 54.11 -35.71
N LYS A 4 28.37 54.97 -35.24
CA LYS A 4 29.69 54.58 -34.73
C LYS A 4 29.62 53.89 -33.36
N THR A 5 28.66 54.28 -32.52
CA THR A 5 28.43 53.64 -31.21
C THR A 5 27.76 52.27 -31.33
N ILE A 6 26.90 52.07 -32.35
CA ILE A 6 26.29 50.75 -32.61
C ILE A 6 27.33 49.75 -33.10
N THR A 7 28.25 50.17 -33.98
CA THR A 7 29.34 49.29 -34.43
C THR A 7 30.31 48.93 -33.31
N ASP A 8 30.61 49.86 -32.40
CA ASP A 8 31.49 49.60 -31.24
C ASP A 8 30.83 48.64 -30.23
N LEU A 9 29.51 48.77 -30.03
CA LEU A 9 28.73 47.83 -29.20
C LEU A 9 28.63 46.43 -29.81
N GLN A 10 28.42 46.33 -31.13
CA GLN A 10 28.42 45.03 -31.83
C GLN A 10 29.78 44.36 -31.76
N GLN A 11 30.87 45.12 -31.86
CA GLN A 11 32.22 44.59 -31.76
C GLN A 11 32.49 44.06 -30.33
N LYS A 12 32.13 44.81 -29.29
CA LYS A 12 32.25 44.35 -27.90
C LYS A 12 31.37 43.14 -27.58
N LEU A 13 30.18 43.05 -28.16
CA LEU A 13 29.31 41.89 -27.99
C LEU A 13 29.93 40.64 -28.62
N SER A 14 30.54 40.77 -29.80
CA SER A 14 31.23 39.67 -30.47
C SER A 14 32.47 39.19 -29.70
N GLU A 15 33.22 40.12 -29.09
CA GLU A 15 34.36 39.78 -28.24
C GLU A 15 33.93 39.06 -26.96
N GLN A 16 32.85 39.51 -26.30
CA GLN A 16 32.29 38.81 -25.14
C GLN A 16 31.74 37.42 -25.50
N GLN A 17 31.10 37.28 -26.66
CA GLN A 17 30.57 36.00 -27.11
C GLN A 17 31.69 34.99 -27.40
N ASN A 18 32.80 35.43 -28.01
CA ASN A 18 33.97 34.59 -28.25
C ASN A 18 34.67 34.18 -26.94
N LEU A 19 34.70 35.08 -25.94
CA LEU A 19 35.28 34.78 -24.62
C LEU A 19 34.46 33.72 -23.86
N LEU A 20 33.13 33.81 -23.94
CA LEU A 20 32.21 32.80 -23.38
C LEU A 20 32.34 31.44 -24.06
N ILE A 21 32.48 31.40 -25.39
CA ILE A 21 32.66 30.13 -26.13
C ILE A 21 33.99 29.47 -25.75
N ASN A 22 35.06 30.25 -25.56
CA ASN A 22 36.34 29.72 -25.11
C ASN A 22 36.27 29.19 -23.67
N GLN A 23 35.60 29.89 -22.75
CA GLN A 23 35.37 29.37 -21.39
C GLN A 23 34.54 28.08 -21.41
N GLN A 24 33.53 28.00 -22.27
CA GLN A 24 32.71 26.80 -22.40
C GLN A 24 33.51 25.61 -22.93
N ARG A 25 34.46 25.83 -23.87
CA ARG A 25 35.40 24.78 -24.31
C ARG A 25 36.34 24.31 -23.21
N GLU A 26 36.90 25.23 -22.43
CA GLU A 26 37.79 24.86 -21.31
C GLU A 26 37.05 24.03 -20.25
N ILE A 27 35.79 24.38 -19.93
CA ILE A 27 34.97 23.61 -18.98
C ILE A 27 34.70 22.19 -19.51
N ILE A 28 34.38 22.05 -20.80
CA ILE A 28 34.15 20.73 -21.41
C ILE A 28 35.45 19.89 -21.41
N GLU A 29 36.60 20.52 -21.66
CA GLU A 29 37.89 19.83 -21.62
C GLU A 29 38.27 19.42 -20.19
N GLN A 30 37.97 20.25 -19.19
CA GLN A 30 38.13 19.90 -17.78
C GLN A 30 37.21 18.75 -17.35
N GLN A 31 35.94 18.74 -17.78
CA GLN A 31 35.03 17.62 -17.53
C GLN A 31 35.56 16.33 -18.16
N ARG A 32 36.06 16.38 -19.40
CA ARG A 32 36.64 15.20 -20.06
C ARG A 32 37.84 14.63 -19.30
N ARG A 33 38.75 15.49 -18.83
CA ARG A 33 39.89 15.05 -17.99
C ARG A 33 39.44 14.46 -16.65
N MET A 34 38.38 15.01 -16.05
CA MET A 34 37.79 14.46 -14.82
C MET A 34 37.20 13.06 -15.06
N TYR A 35 36.51 12.84 -16.18
CA TYR A 35 35.99 11.52 -16.54
C TYR A 35 37.10 10.49 -16.78
N GLU A 36 38.18 10.86 -17.45
CA GLU A 36 39.34 9.99 -17.66
C GLU A 36 40.03 9.62 -16.32
N GLN A 37 40.11 10.56 -15.37
CA GLN A 37 40.59 10.26 -14.02
C GLN A 37 39.66 9.33 -13.24
N MET A 38 38.33 9.51 -13.39
CA MET A 38 37.34 8.66 -12.74
C MET A 38 37.40 7.21 -13.25
N ASP A 39 37.65 7.00 -14.55
CA ASP A 39 37.84 5.67 -15.11
C ASP A 39 39.12 5.00 -14.60
N MET A 40 40.23 5.74 -14.42
CA MET A 40 41.43 5.20 -13.76
C MET A 40 41.17 4.77 -12.32
N VAL A 41 40.41 5.57 -11.55
CA VAL A 41 40.00 5.22 -10.18
C VAL A 41 39.10 3.98 -10.17
N LYS A 42 38.19 3.85 -11.14
CA LYS A 42 37.31 2.68 -11.27
C LYS A 42 38.10 1.41 -11.57
N VAL A 43 39.13 1.50 -12.42
CA VAL A 43 40.04 0.39 -12.71
C VAL A 43 40.90 0.02 -11.48
N GLN A 44 41.39 1.01 -10.72
CA GLN A 44 42.07 0.75 -9.44
C GLN A 44 41.15 0.08 -8.42
N TYR A 45 39.90 0.53 -8.30
CA TYR A 45 38.92 -0.08 -7.41
C TYR A 45 38.56 -1.50 -7.85
N SER A 46 38.47 -1.77 -9.16
CA SER A 46 38.24 -3.12 -9.68
C SER A 46 39.40 -4.06 -9.35
N MET A 47 40.65 -3.60 -9.50
CA MET A 47 41.82 -4.40 -9.12
C MET A 47 41.89 -4.67 -7.61
N LEU A 48 41.53 -3.68 -6.78
CA LEU A 48 41.41 -3.85 -5.32
C LEU A 48 40.29 -4.82 -4.95
N PHE A 49 39.17 -4.76 -5.66
CA PHE A 49 38.04 -5.66 -5.44
C PHE A 49 38.38 -7.10 -5.85
N ASP A 50 39.11 -7.29 -6.95
CA ASP A 50 39.57 -8.62 -7.39
C ASP A 50 40.64 -9.20 -6.47
N THR A 51 41.53 -8.37 -5.91
CA THR A 51 42.49 -8.81 -4.88
C THR A 51 41.81 -9.15 -3.55
N VAL A 52 40.74 -8.44 -3.17
CA VAL A 52 39.91 -8.79 -2.00
C VAL A 52 39.15 -10.10 -2.25
N LYS A 53 38.58 -10.30 -3.46
CA LYS A 53 37.95 -11.58 -3.86
C LYS A 53 38.93 -12.76 -3.82
N GLN A 54 40.16 -12.57 -4.29
CA GLN A 54 41.19 -13.62 -4.27
C GLN A 54 41.66 -13.93 -2.84
N MET A 55 41.78 -12.92 -1.96
CA MET A 55 42.13 -13.14 -0.56
C MET A 55 40.99 -13.76 0.27
N SER A 56 39.72 -13.50 -0.07
CA SER A 56 38.57 -14.07 0.66
C SER A 56 38.24 -15.52 0.28
N PHE A 57 38.63 -15.97 -0.92
CA PHE A 57 38.36 -17.33 -1.39
C PHE A 57 39.49 -18.34 -1.11
N GLN A 58 40.74 -17.89 -0.91
CA GLN A 58 41.85 -18.81 -0.61
C GLN A 58 41.84 -19.38 0.81
N SER A 59 41.15 -18.75 1.77
CA SER A 59 41.08 -19.24 3.16
C SER A 59 39.89 -20.15 3.47
N LEU A 60 38.92 -20.30 2.56
CA LEU A 60 37.70 -21.11 2.78
C LEU A 60 37.67 -22.39 1.94
N GLN A 61 38.53 -22.53 0.94
CA GLN A 61 38.53 -23.68 0.03
C GLN A 61 39.41 -24.85 0.51
N GLU A 62 40.43 -24.61 1.34
CA GLU A 62 41.25 -25.70 1.90
C GLU A 62 40.53 -26.47 3.03
N ASP A 63 39.69 -25.81 3.83
CA ASP A 63 38.97 -26.46 4.94
C ASP A 63 37.74 -27.27 4.50
N ILE A 64 37.06 -26.88 3.41
CA ILE A 64 35.87 -27.59 2.91
C ILE A 64 36.27 -28.84 2.10
N GLN A 65 37.43 -28.82 1.43
CA GLN A 65 37.91 -29.96 0.64
C GLN A 65 38.34 -31.14 1.56
N GLN A 66 38.99 -30.86 2.69
CA GLN A 66 39.40 -31.90 3.66
C GLN A 66 38.22 -32.54 4.40
N TYR A 67 37.11 -31.81 4.60
CA TYR A 67 35.93 -32.35 5.27
C TYR A 67 35.14 -33.32 4.38
N PHE A 68 35.12 -33.09 3.05
CA PHE A 68 34.41 -33.94 2.09
C PHE A 68 35.20 -35.21 1.71
N GLU A 69 36.54 -35.17 1.66
CA GLU A 69 37.35 -36.35 1.33
C GLU A 69 37.34 -37.43 2.42
N ALA A 70 37.24 -37.05 3.69
CA ALA A 70 37.22 -38.00 4.80
C ALA A 70 35.91 -38.81 4.90
N HIS A 71 34.79 -38.28 4.39
CA HIS A 71 33.48 -38.94 4.49
C HIS A 71 33.16 -39.87 3.30
N LEU A 72 33.75 -39.62 2.13
CA LEU A 72 33.49 -40.41 0.91
C LEU A 72 34.36 -41.67 0.78
N GLN A 73 35.53 -41.74 1.44
CA GLN A 73 36.37 -42.96 1.41
C GLN A 73 35.84 -44.10 2.31
N GLY A 74 34.90 -43.82 3.22
CA GLY A 74 34.26 -44.83 4.06
C GLY A 74 33.17 -45.65 3.35
N LEU A 75 32.49 -45.07 2.36
CA LEU A 75 31.32 -45.68 1.70
C LEU A 75 31.64 -46.43 0.39
N GLN A 76 32.78 -46.14 -0.25
CA GLN A 76 33.17 -46.82 -1.50
C GLN A 76 33.77 -48.22 -1.32
N ASN A 77 34.23 -48.59 -0.11
CA ASN A 77 34.81 -49.92 0.15
C ASN A 77 33.76 -51.01 0.45
N GLN A 78 32.49 -50.66 0.62
CA GLN A 78 31.41 -51.64 0.90
C GLN A 78 30.59 -52.07 -0.33
N VAL A 79 30.67 -51.34 -1.46
CA VAL A 79 29.80 -51.61 -2.63
C VAL A 79 30.54 -52.33 -3.77
N ARG A 80 31.87 -52.47 -3.71
CA ARG A 80 32.67 -53.05 -4.80
C ARG A 80 32.71 -54.59 -4.85
N ASN A 81 32.04 -55.29 -3.92
CA ASN A 81 32.10 -56.76 -3.83
C ASN A 81 30.84 -57.52 -4.25
N ASN A 82 29.79 -56.87 -4.76
CA ASN A 82 28.62 -57.59 -5.27
C ASN A 82 28.16 -57.00 -6.61
N LEU A 83 27.92 -57.88 -7.59
CA LEU A 83 27.27 -57.67 -8.89
C LEU A 83 28.21 -57.48 -10.11
N GLN A 84 29.10 -58.46 -10.31
CA GLN A 84 29.27 -59.06 -11.65
C GLN A 84 28.16 -60.11 -11.89
N LYS A 85 27.72 -60.24 -13.15
CA LYS A 85 26.62 -61.08 -13.73
C LYS A 85 25.30 -60.30 -13.86
N THR A 86 24.65 -60.10 -15.01
CA THR A 86 24.69 -60.75 -16.33
C THR A 86 23.95 -59.85 -17.34
N TYR A 87 24.48 -59.68 -18.55
CA TYR A 87 23.79 -59.15 -19.73
C TYR A 87 23.54 -60.28 -20.74
N SER A 88 22.40 -60.30 -21.44
CA SER A 88 22.19 -60.97 -22.75
C SER A 88 20.70 -60.84 -23.19
N VAL A 89 20.23 -60.68 -24.46
CA VAL A 89 20.66 -60.27 -25.82
C VAL A 89 19.35 -60.24 -26.68
N HIS A 90 19.24 -59.35 -27.70
CA HIS A 90 18.68 -59.52 -29.10
C HIS A 90 17.97 -58.24 -29.60
N LYS A 91 18.58 -57.43 -30.50
CA LYS A 91 18.54 -57.41 -32.00
C LYS A 91 17.12 -57.29 -32.58
N VAL A 92 16.80 -56.35 -33.50
CA VAL A 92 17.28 -56.27 -34.90
C VAL A 92 17.27 -54.82 -35.45
N GLU A 93 18.25 -54.51 -36.31
CA GLU A 93 18.46 -53.29 -37.11
C GLU A 93 17.49 -53.13 -38.30
N VAL A 94 17.13 -51.88 -38.64
CA VAL A 94 16.91 -51.46 -40.05
C VAL A 94 17.61 -50.12 -40.25
N ASP A 95 18.50 -50.12 -41.23
CA ASP A 95 19.41 -49.03 -41.60
C ASP A 95 18.74 -48.13 -42.65
N ALA A 96 18.75 -46.81 -42.44
CA ALA A 96 18.52 -45.81 -43.47
C ALA A 96 19.27 -44.53 -43.12
N LYS A 97 20.47 -44.38 -43.69
CA LYS A 97 21.17 -43.09 -43.78
C LYS A 97 20.27 -42.08 -44.51
N VAL A 98 20.28 -40.82 -44.06
CA VAL A 98 20.58 -39.62 -44.87
C VAL A 98 20.35 -38.33 -44.03
N LEU A 99 21.37 -37.45 -44.09
CA LEU A 99 21.44 -36.01 -43.78
C LEU A 99 21.47 -35.54 -42.31
N ASP A 100 22.68 -35.09 -41.93
CA ASP A 100 22.92 -34.09 -40.88
C ASP A 100 22.14 -32.80 -41.18
N VAL A 101 21.17 -32.50 -40.32
CA VAL A 101 20.84 -31.13 -39.93
C VAL A 101 20.66 -31.19 -38.41
N GLU A 102 21.69 -30.76 -37.66
CA GLU A 102 21.50 -30.36 -36.26
C GLU A 102 20.55 -29.16 -36.25
N GLU A 103 19.24 -29.42 -36.19
CA GLU A 103 18.30 -28.46 -35.63
C GLU A 103 18.52 -28.41 -34.11
N PRO A 104 18.64 -27.23 -33.49
CA PRO A 104 18.64 -27.16 -32.04
C PRO A 104 17.28 -27.66 -31.57
N LEU A 105 17.30 -28.74 -30.77
CA LEU A 105 16.13 -29.23 -30.05
C LEU A 105 15.46 -28.03 -29.37
N PRO A 106 14.15 -27.78 -29.59
CA PRO A 106 13.48 -26.68 -28.94
C PRO A 106 13.32 -27.04 -27.45
N GLU A 107 14.27 -26.58 -26.62
CA GLU A 107 14.25 -26.78 -25.17
C GLU A 107 13.10 -25.97 -24.55
N CYS A 108 12.13 -26.66 -23.94
CA CYS A 108 11.52 -26.11 -22.73
C CYS A 108 12.57 -26.13 -21.62
N GLY A 109 12.53 -25.12 -20.75
CA GLY A 109 13.19 -25.22 -19.44
C GLY A 109 12.55 -26.31 -18.58
N ILE A 110 13.10 -26.53 -17.38
CA ILE A 110 12.51 -27.42 -16.36
C ILE A 110 11.13 -26.86 -15.98
N CYS A 111 10.05 -27.50 -16.41
CA CYS A 111 8.67 -27.14 -16.03
C CYS A 111 8.38 -27.57 -14.59
N GLU A 112 7.45 -26.90 -13.91
CA GLU A 112 7.04 -27.26 -12.55
C GLU A 112 6.26 -28.59 -12.52
N SER A 113 6.08 -29.21 -11.34
CA SER A 113 5.49 -30.56 -11.21
C SER A 113 4.06 -30.70 -11.75
N ASP A 114 3.35 -29.58 -11.94
CA ASP A 114 1.97 -29.52 -12.44
C ASP A 114 1.89 -28.97 -13.88
N GLU A 115 3.02 -28.96 -14.59
CA GLU A 115 3.15 -28.46 -15.96
C GLU A 115 3.84 -29.46 -16.90
N PHE A 116 3.43 -29.46 -18.17
CA PHE A 116 4.07 -30.23 -19.23
C PHE A 116 4.54 -29.32 -20.36
N CYS A 117 5.63 -29.66 -21.02
CA CYS A 117 6.10 -28.93 -22.17
C CYS A 117 5.27 -29.27 -23.42
N ASN A 118 4.58 -28.27 -23.97
CA ASN A 118 3.83 -28.45 -25.20
C ASN A 118 4.71 -28.16 -26.44
N PHE A 119 5.27 -29.23 -27.02
CA PHE A 119 6.08 -29.17 -28.24
C PHE A 119 5.28 -28.89 -29.53
N GLN A 120 3.94 -28.87 -29.46
CA GLN A 120 3.11 -28.53 -30.62
C GLN A 120 3.06 -27.02 -30.87
N LYS A 121 3.43 -26.20 -29.87
CA LYS A 121 3.56 -24.74 -30.00
C LYS A 121 4.99 -24.35 -30.38
N THR A 122 5.12 -23.30 -31.19
CA THR A 122 6.42 -22.74 -31.60
C THR A 122 6.48 -21.26 -31.19
N PRO A 123 7.29 -20.88 -30.19
CA PRO A 123 8.20 -21.72 -29.39
C PRO A 123 7.47 -22.66 -28.41
N PRO A 124 8.11 -23.76 -27.97
CA PRO A 124 7.53 -24.63 -26.94
C PRO A 124 7.34 -23.86 -25.64
N GLN A 125 6.24 -24.11 -24.95
CA GLN A 125 5.88 -23.46 -23.69
C GLN A 125 5.44 -24.51 -22.67
N CYS A 126 5.81 -24.33 -21.40
CA CYS A 126 5.23 -25.10 -20.29
C CYS A 126 3.76 -24.70 -20.14
N GLU A 127 2.88 -25.68 -20.16
CA GLU A 127 1.45 -25.51 -19.94
C GLU A 127 1.02 -26.34 -18.73
N LYS A 128 0.07 -25.81 -17.96
CA LYS A 128 -0.52 -26.57 -16.86
C LYS A 128 -1.21 -27.83 -17.38
N CYS A 129 -1.02 -28.92 -16.66
CA CYS A 129 -1.64 -30.19 -16.99
C CYS A 129 -3.16 -30.07 -16.95
N THR A 130 -3.83 -30.69 -17.92
CA THR A 130 -5.28 -30.75 -17.99
C THR A 130 -5.81 -31.62 -16.85
N LEU A 131 -6.77 -31.12 -16.07
CA LEU A 131 -7.51 -31.94 -15.11
C LEU A 131 -8.59 -32.73 -15.83
N CYS A 132 -8.80 -33.98 -15.41
CA CYS A 132 -9.85 -34.80 -16.00
C CYS A 132 -11.23 -34.22 -15.63
N PRO A 133 -12.10 -33.95 -16.63
CA PRO A 133 -13.46 -33.53 -16.37
C PRO A 133 -14.23 -34.56 -15.55
N ALA A 134 -15.29 -34.14 -14.88
CA ALA A 134 -16.20 -35.05 -14.19
C ALA A 134 -16.74 -36.12 -15.16
N GLY A 135 -16.82 -37.36 -14.70
CA GLY A 135 -17.19 -38.53 -15.53
C GLY A 135 -16.01 -39.16 -16.28
N PHE A 136 -14.80 -38.61 -16.19
CA PHE A 136 -13.58 -39.20 -16.77
C PHE A 136 -12.62 -39.63 -15.67
N PHE A 137 -11.99 -40.79 -15.83
CA PHE A 137 -10.94 -41.26 -14.93
C PHE A 137 -9.56 -41.11 -15.58
N GLN A 138 -8.56 -40.89 -14.74
CA GLN A 138 -7.19 -40.65 -15.16
C GLN A 138 -6.49 -41.98 -15.54
N LEU A 139 -5.92 -42.03 -16.74
CA LEU A 139 -5.13 -43.16 -17.24
C LEU A 139 -3.61 -42.97 -17.07
N SER A 140 -3.12 -41.73 -17.16
CA SER A 140 -1.71 -41.42 -17.03
C SER A 140 -1.50 -40.17 -16.18
N ASP A 141 -0.49 -40.19 -15.32
CA ASP A 141 -0.03 -39.00 -14.60
C ASP A 141 0.57 -37.96 -15.56
N CYS A 142 0.47 -36.69 -15.16
CA CYS A 142 1.17 -35.65 -15.89
C CYS A 142 2.68 -35.81 -15.71
N SER A 143 3.42 -35.59 -16.78
CA SER A 143 4.87 -35.64 -16.76
C SER A 143 5.43 -34.45 -17.53
N GLU A 144 6.73 -34.18 -17.36
CA GLU A 144 7.43 -33.03 -17.95
C GLU A 144 7.16 -32.82 -19.45
N ASN A 145 6.79 -33.87 -20.20
CA ASN A 145 6.59 -33.82 -21.65
C ASN A 145 5.22 -34.34 -22.12
N ILE A 146 4.34 -34.77 -21.21
CA ILE A 146 3.07 -35.42 -21.57
C ILE A 146 1.97 -34.94 -20.64
N ASP A 147 0.90 -34.42 -21.23
CA ASP A 147 -0.31 -34.04 -20.52
C ASP A 147 -1.06 -35.27 -19.96
N ARG A 148 -1.89 -35.05 -18.97
CA ARG A 148 -2.76 -36.08 -18.38
C ARG A 148 -3.71 -36.66 -19.45
N ILE A 149 -3.82 -37.98 -19.51
CA ILE A 149 -4.78 -38.66 -20.38
C ILE A 149 -5.99 -39.08 -19.55
N CYS A 150 -7.18 -38.66 -20.00
CA CYS A 150 -8.45 -38.95 -19.37
C CYS A 150 -9.28 -39.90 -20.25
N GLN A 151 -9.86 -40.93 -19.63
CA GLN A 151 -10.76 -41.87 -20.30
C GLN A 151 -12.16 -41.74 -19.72
N ASP A 152 -13.14 -41.74 -20.61
CA ASP A 152 -14.56 -41.73 -20.25
C ASP A 152 -14.90 -42.96 -19.40
N ARG A 153 -15.59 -42.72 -18.28
CA ARG A 153 -16.08 -43.80 -17.44
C ARG A 153 -17.33 -44.37 -18.08
N ASP A 154 -17.40 -45.70 -18.23
CA ASP A 154 -18.59 -46.35 -18.74
C ASP A 154 -19.48 -46.79 -17.56
N GLU A 155 -20.37 -45.90 -17.11
CA GLU A 155 -21.23 -46.20 -15.96
C GLU A 155 -22.20 -47.35 -16.24
N CYS A 156 -22.56 -47.56 -17.52
CA CYS A 156 -23.43 -48.65 -17.93
C CYS A 156 -22.75 -50.02 -17.80
N MET A 157 -21.42 -50.08 -17.95
CA MET A 157 -20.64 -51.28 -17.68
C MET A 157 -20.33 -51.46 -16.19
N ASP A 158 -20.02 -50.37 -15.49
CA ASP A 158 -19.72 -50.39 -14.05
C ASP A 158 -20.94 -50.79 -13.20
N SER A 159 -22.12 -50.27 -13.55
CA SER A 159 -23.38 -50.48 -12.84
C SER A 159 -24.53 -50.73 -13.81
N PRO A 160 -24.75 -51.99 -14.25
CA PRO A 160 -25.78 -52.32 -15.24
C PRO A 160 -27.22 -52.05 -14.75
N SER A 161 -27.42 -51.87 -13.44
CA SER A 161 -28.70 -51.52 -12.82
C SER A 161 -28.85 -50.03 -12.50
N ILE A 162 -27.95 -49.16 -12.95
CA ILE A 162 -27.99 -47.72 -12.65
C ILE A 162 -29.29 -47.05 -13.10
N CYS A 163 -29.84 -47.49 -14.24
CA CYS A 163 -31.14 -47.04 -14.75
C CYS A 163 -32.34 -47.81 -14.17
N GLY A 164 -32.14 -48.78 -13.26
CA GLY A 164 -33.16 -49.71 -12.75
C GLY A 164 -33.28 -51.02 -13.54
N GLU A 165 -33.83 -52.07 -12.91
CA GLU A 165 -33.79 -53.49 -13.36
C GLU A 165 -34.40 -53.81 -14.73
N ARG A 166 -34.98 -52.85 -15.47
CA ARG A 166 -35.64 -53.07 -16.77
C ARG A 166 -35.42 -51.98 -17.82
N ILE A 167 -34.54 -51.01 -17.56
CA ILE A 167 -34.29 -49.87 -18.44
C ILE A 167 -32.91 -50.03 -19.09
N LYS A 168 -32.81 -49.75 -20.38
CA LYS A 168 -31.51 -49.83 -21.10
C LYS A 168 -30.69 -48.58 -20.82
N CYS A 169 -29.45 -48.77 -20.35
CA CYS A 169 -28.43 -47.74 -20.20
C CYS A 169 -27.64 -47.58 -21.50
N LEU A 170 -27.34 -46.35 -21.89
CA LEU A 170 -26.47 -45.97 -22.99
C LEU A 170 -25.39 -45.03 -22.48
N ASN A 171 -24.11 -45.42 -22.61
CA ASN A 171 -23.00 -44.58 -22.17
C ASN A 171 -22.81 -43.37 -23.10
N THR A 172 -22.46 -42.22 -22.54
CA THR A 172 -22.21 -40.96 -23.24
C THR A 172 -20.95 -40.30 -22.68
N PRO A 173 -20.19 -39.50 -23.45
CA PRO A 173 -19.01 -38.85 -22.89
C PRO A 173 -19.35 -37.96 -21.68
N GLY A 174 -18.81 -38.30 -20.50
CA GLY A 174 -19.05 -37.61 -19.23
C GLY A 174 -20.33 -38.03 -18.48
N GLY A 175 -21.01 -39.11 -18.89
CA GLY A 175 -22.19 -39.63 -18.19
C GLY A 175 -23.00 -40.68 -18.98
N PHE A 176 -24.30 -40.80 -18.73
CA PHE A 176 -25.11 -41.84 -19.39
C PHE A 176 -26.57 -41.46 -19.60
N ARG A 177 -27.23 -42.15 -20.54
CA ARG A 177 -28.65 -41.99 -20.87
C ARG A 177 -29.45 -43.27 -20.63
N CYS A 178 -30.51 -43.15 -19.85
CA CYS A 178 -31.47 -44.22 -19.62
C CYS A 178 -32.65 -44.14 -20.59
N LEU A 179 -32.84 -45.17 -21.42
CA LEU A 179 -33.86 -45.18 -22.47
C LEU A 179 -35.25 -45.60 -21.94
N GLY A 180 -36.23 -44.71 -22.02
CA GLY A 180 -37.63 -45.01 -21.68
C GLY A 180 -38.15 -44.38 -20.39
N ILE A 181 -37.40 -43.45 -19.80
CA ILE A 181 -37.80 -42.70 -18.60
C ILE A 181 -38.52 -41.41 -19.01
N ALA A 182 -39.63 -41.08 -18.36
CA ALA A 182 -40.29 -39.78 -18.52
C ALA A 182 -39.57 -38.70 -17.69
N GLU A 183 -39.52 -37.47 -18.18
CA GLU A 183 -38.83 -36.31 -17.57
C GLU A 183 -39.10 -36.13 -16.06
N LYS A 184 -40.29 -36.51 -15.59
CA LYS A 184 -40.70 -36.43 -14.17
C LYS A 184 -40.11 -37.53 -13.27
N GLU A 185 -39.75 -38.69 -13.82
CA GLU A 185 -39.17 -39.81 -13.08
C GLU A 185 -37.65 -39.66 -12.96
N ALA A 186 -36.99 -39.05 -13.94
CA ALA A 186 -35.56 -38.77 -13.91
C ALA A 186 -35.16 -37.83 -12.76
N ALA A 187 -35.98 -36.81 -12.48
CA ALA A 187 -35.76 -35.83 -11.41
C ALA A 187 -35.97 -36.38 -9.98
N LEU A 188 -36.41 -37.64 -9.82
CA LEU A 188 -36.62 -38.30 -8.52
C LEU A 188 -35.43 -39.16 -8.07
N GLY A 189 -34.28 -39.09 -8.76
CA GLY A 189 -33.02 -39.71 -8.31
C GLY A 189 -32.60 -40.98 -9.05
N ILE A 190 -32.93 -41.13 -10.34
CA ILE A 190 -32.52 -42.30 -11.13
C ILE A 190 -31.03 -42.24 -11.52
N CYS A 191 -30.42 -41.05 -11.54
CA CYS A 191 -29.02 -40.88 -11.90
C CYS A 191 -28.02 -41.31 -10.79
N GLY A 192 -28.49 -41.53 -9.55
CA GLY A 192 -27.63 -41.85 -8.39
C GLY A 192 -27.03 -40.61 -7.70
N ASP A 193 -26.31 -40.80 -6.60
CA ASP A 193 -25.87 -39.72 -5.69
C ASP A 193 -24.67 -38.88 -6.20
N GLN A 194 -24.05 -39.27 -7.33
CA GLN A 194 -22.89 -38.59 -7.94
C GLN A 194 -23.15 -38.09 -9.37
N TYR A 195 -24.42 -38.12 -9.81
CA TYR A 195 -24.83 -37.66 -11.14
C TYR A 195 -26.12 -36.87 -11.03
N PHE A 196 -26.25 -35.82 -11.84
CA PHE A 196 -27.46 -35.02 -11.94
C PHE A 196 -28.11 -35.17 -13.32
N TYR A 197 -29.43 -35.01 -13.39
CA TYR A 197 -30.15 -35.07 -14.66
C TYR A 197 -30.13 -33.72 -15.38
N ASN A 198 -29.43 -33.65 -16.52
CA ASN A 198 -29.43 -32.47 -17.37
C ASN A 198 -30.66 -32.47 -18.28
N LYS A 199 -31.58 -31.51 -18.05
CA LYS A 199 -32.85 -31.39 -18.79
C LYS A 199 -32.66 -31.05 -20.27
N GLU A 200 -31.60 -30.34 -20.63
CA GLU A 200 -31.35 -29.90 -22.00
C GLU A 200 -30.83 -31.05 -22.87
N LEU A 201 -29.94 -31.88 -22.32
CA LEU A 201 -29.33 -33.02 -23.01
C LEU A 201 -30.11 -34.33 -22.82
N GLN A 202 -31.03 -34.36 -21.86
CA GLN A 202 -31.82 -35.55 -21.47
C GLN A 202 -30.94 -36.74 -21.08
N GLU A 203 -29.86 -36.48 -20.35
CA GLU A 203 -28.89 -37.46 -19.88
C GLU A 203 -28.46 -37.16 -18.42
N CYS A 204 -27.95 -38.19 -17.74
CA CYS A 204 -27.35 -38.07 -16.42
C CYS A 204 -25.88 -37.71 -16.60
N GLN A 205 -25.44 -36.57 -16.05
CA GLN A 205 -24.05 -36.11 -16.12
C GLN A 205 -23.39 -36.20 -14.75
N ALA A 206 -22.10 -36.53 -14.71
CA ALA A 206 -21.35 -36.60 -13.47
C ALA A 206 -21.26 -35.21 -12.81
N CYS A 207 -21.40 -35.16 -11.49
CA CYS A 207 -21.28 -33.91 -10.75
C CYS A 207 -19.83 -33.41 -10.76
N SER A 208 -19.64 -32.11 -10.88
CA SER A 208 -18.31 -31.48 -10.82
C SER A 208 -17.64 -31.67 -9.44
N GLU A 209 -16.34 -31.94 -9.41
CA GLU A 209 -15.57 -31.98 -8.16
C GLU A 209 -14.87 -30.64 -7.92
N CYS A 210 -15.07 -30.05 -6.74
CA CYS A 210 -14.39 -28.80 -6.37
C CYS A 210 -13.04 -29.10 -5.71
N GLU A 211 -11.97 -28.40 -6.13
CA GLU A 211 -10.68 -28.46 -5.43
C GLU A 211 -10.82 -27.92 -3.98
N GLU A 212 -10.19 -28.62 -3.03
CA GLU A 212 -10.12 -28.33 -1.59
C GLU A 212 -11.30 -27.52 -0.98
N GLY A 213 -12.49 -28.13 -0.97
CA GLY A 213 -13.40 -28.02 0.19
C GLY A 213 -14.40 -26.85 0.26
N VAL A 214 -14.68 -26.10 -0.80
CA VAL A 214 -15.71 -25.03 -0.76
C VAL A 214 -16.83 -25.24 -1.79
N VAL A 215 -17.76 -26.12 -1.46
CA VAL A 215 -18.99 -26.40 -2.21
C VAL A 215 -20.09 -25.42 -1.74
N ALA A 216 -20.58 -24.56 -2.63
CA ALA A 216 -21.68 -23.63 -2.31
C ALA A 216 -23.04 -24.32 -2.32
N PHE A 217 -23.25 -25.17 -3.34
CA PHE A 217 -24.39 -26.06 -3.45
C PHE A 217 -23.88 -27.46 -3.79
N SER A 218 -24.26 -28.44 -2.96
CA SER A 218 -23.97 -29.85 -3.20
C SER A 218 -24.78 -30.37 -4.39
N CYS A 219 -24.26 -31.39 -5.09
CA CYS A 219 -24.99 -32.01 -6.20
C CYS A 219 -26.36 -32.49 -5.75
N THR A 220 -27.37 -32.25 -6.57
CA THR A 220 -28.72 -32.80 -6.42
C THR A 220 -29.10 -33.62 -7.64
N ALA A 221 -30.21 -34.36 -7.57
CA ALA A 221 -30.69 -35.16 -8.70
C ALA A 221 -30.97 -34.35 -9.98
N ASP A 222 -31.10 -33.03 -9.89
CA ASP A 222 -31.47 -32.12 -10.96
C ASP A 222 -30.54 -30.91 -11.14
N SER A 223 -29.47 -30.78 -10.36
CA SER A 223 -28.50 -29.70 -10.49
C SER A 223 -27.07 -30.12 -10.13
N ASP A 224 -26.11 -29.60 -10.88
CA ASP A 224 -24.68 -29.83 -10.68
C ASP A 224 -24.17 -29.18 -9.37
N THR A 225 -23.03 -29.65 -8.87
CA THR A 225 -22.27 -28.96 -7.83
C THR A 225 -21.86 -27.57 -8.31
N VAL A 226 -22.15 -26.57 -7.49
CA VAL A 226 -21.67 -25.21 -7.73
C VAL A 226 -20.47 -24.97 -6.81
N CYS A 227 -19.28 -25.00 -7.40
CA CYS A 227 -18.06 -24.60 -6.73
C CYS A 227 -18.02 -23.09 -6.60
N THR A 228 -17.89 -22.59 -5.37
CA THR A 228 -17.52 -21.19 -5.16
C THR A 228 -16.02 -21.08 -5.34
N THR A 229 -15.58 -20.25 -6.29
CA THR A 229 -14.24 -19.65 -6.21
C THR A 229 -14.20 -18.86 -4.91
N THR A 230 -13.31 -19.20 -3.96
CA THR A 230 -12.95 -18.31 -2.86
C THR A 230 -12.17 -17.11 -3.40
N SER A 231 -12.86 -16.28 -4.16
CA SER A 231 -12.66 -14.85 -4.28
C SER A 231 -13.84 -14.33 -5.11
N GLU A 232 -14.87 -13.78 -4.46
CA GLU A 232 -15.19 -12.43 -4.94
C GLU A 232 -13.86 -11.69 -4.85
N SER A 233 -13.27 -11.29 -5.98
CA SER A 233 -12.01 -10.56 -5.99
C SER A 233 -12.28 -9.23 -5.27
N LYS A 234 -12.19 -9.24 -3.94
CA LYS A 234 -12.41 -8.06 -3.10
C LYS A 234 -11.44 -7.01 -3.60
N LEU A 235 -11.98 -5.93 -4.13
CA LEU A 235 -11.19 -4.84 -4.68
C LEU A 235 -10.58 -4.01 -3.55
N SER A 236 -11.29 -3.91 -2.42
CA SER A 236 -10.76 -3.26 -1.22
C SER A 236 -11.22 -3.90 0.08
N GLU A 237 -10.34 -3.87 1.07
CA GLU A 237 -10.66 -4.28 2.44
C GLU A 237 -10.04 -3.30 3.45
N SER A 238 -10.72 -3.04 4.56
CA SER A 238 -10.22 -2.16 5.60
C SER A 238 -10.09 -2.88 6.93
N TRP A 239 -9.03 -2.58 7.67
CA TRP A 239 -8.77 -3.17 8.96
C TRP A 239 -8.41 -2.08 9.99
N SER A 240 -8.74 -2.32 11.27
CA SER A 240 -8.41 -1.37 12.33
C SER A 240 -7.99 -2.08 13.61
N SER A 241 -7.10 -1.44 14.37
CA SER A 241 -6.50 -2.02 15.57
C SER A 241 -6.22 -0.99 16.65
N SER A 242 -6.17 -1.48 17.89
CA SER A 242 -5.75 -0.69 19.05
C SER A 242 -4.25 -0.81 19.28
N LEU A 243 -3.65 0.33 19.63
CA LEU A 243 -2.21 0.45 19.84
C LEU A 243 -1.94 0.64 21.34
N SER A 244 -1.02 -0.12 21.89
CA SER A 244 -0.64 0.02 23.31
C SER A 244 0.87 -0.08 23.47
N LEU A 245 1.40 0.50 24.55
CA LEU A 245 2.81 0.27 24.87
C LEU A 245 3.01 -1.15 25.38
N PRO A 246 4.13 -1.81 25.02
CA PRO A 246 4.50 -3.08 25.62
C PRO A 246 4.68 -2.92 27.13
N THR A 247 4.06 -3.81 27.91
CA THR A 247 4.23 -3.86 29.37
C THR A 247 5.66 -4.24 29.70
N SER A 248 6.46 -3.28 30.18
CA SER A 248 7.84 -3.58 30.57
C SER A 248 7.89 -4.29 31.92
N LYS A 249 8.47 -5.49 31.94
CA LYS A 249 8.86 -6.19 33.18
C LYS A 249 10.08 -5.54 33.86
N ASN A 250 10.82 -4.68 33.13
CA ASN A 250 12.03 -4.01 33.61
C ASN A 250 11.82 -2.49 33.77
N PRO A 251 12.14 -1.89 34.92
CA PRO A 251 11.96 -0.45 35.15
C PRO A 251 12.85 0.45 34.27
N ASN A 252 13.83 -0.12 33.55
CA ASN A 252 14.78 0.57 32.66
C ASN A 252 14.57 0.24 31.15
N SER A 253 13.34 -0.03 30.69
CA SER A 253 13.11 -0.13 29.24
C SER A 253 13.33 1.24 28.58
N GLN A 254 14.43 1.35 27.85
CA GLN A 254 14.81 2.54 27.11
C GLN A 254 14.11 2.55 25.76
N ILE A 255 13.73 3.75 25.31
CA ILE A 255 13.09 3.96 24.00
C ILE A 255 14.14 4.08 22.90
N TYR A 256 15.36 4.40 23.27
CA TYR A 256 16.51 4.37 22.38
C TYR A 256 16.97 2.91 22.17
N PRO A 257 17.22 2.44 20.93
CA PRO A 257 17.15 3.16 19.65
C PRO A 257 15.77 3.15 18.97
N GLY A 258 14.84 2.32 19.44
CA GLY A 258 13.44 2.29 18.99
C GLY A 258 12.60 1.26 19.76
N LEU A 259 11.35 1.61 20.05
CA LEU A 259 10.37 0.77 20.75
C LEU A 259 9.23 0.41 19.81
N ASN A 260 9.02 -0.88 19.55
CA ASN A 260 7.87 -1.37 18.80
C ASN A 260 6.61 -1.32 19.68
N LEU A 261 5.55 -0.73 19.16
CA LEU A 261 4.27 -0.63 19.86
C LEU A 261 3.45 -1.91 19.65
N LYS A 262 2.72 -2.33 20.69
CA LYS A 262 1.87 -3.52 20.63
C LYS A 262 0.62 -3.25 19.84
N ILE A 263 0.34 -4.11 18.87
CA ILE A 263 -0.82 -4.04 17.99
C ILE A 263 -1.80 -5.11 18.48
N LYS A 264 -2.95 -4.69 19.00
CA LYS A 264 -3.97 -5.60 19.52
C LYS A 264 -5.08 -5.75 18.49
N GLU A 265 -5.32 -6.99 18.10
CA GLU A 265 -6.37 -7.34 17.16
C GLU A 265 -7.76 -6.99 17.70
N LYS A 266 -8.58 -6.38 16.85
CA LYS A 266 -10.00 -6.11 17.15
C LYS A 266 -10.94 -6.96 16.29
N MET A 267 -10.51 -7.36 15.09
CA MET A 267 -11.25 -8.19 14.13
C MET A 267 -10.28 -9.05 13.33
N ASN A 268 -10.68 -10.31 13.08
CA ASN A 268 -9.96 -11.25 12.23
C ASN A 268 -10.01 -10.78 10.76
N CYS A 269 -8.90 -10.87 10.05
CA CYS A 269 -8.77 -10.45 8.65
C CYS A 269 -8.06 -11.54 7.84
N GLU A 270 -8.55 -11.82 6.64
CA GLU A 270 -7.98 -12.84 5.77
C GLU A 270 -6.64 -12.39 5.16
N ILE A 271 -6.49 -11.07 4.94
CA ILE A 271 -5.34 -10.45 4.26
C ILE A 271 -4.14 -10.26 5.18
N LEU A 272 -4.36 -10.17 6.49
CA LEU A 272 -3.32 -9.84 7.45
C LEU A 272 -3.51 -10.60 8.76
N SER A 273 -2.40 -11.05 9.35
CA SER A 273 -2.37 -11.63 10.69
C SER A 273 -1.60 -10.71 11.63
N PRO A 274 -2.25 -10.18 12.67
CA PRO A 274 -1.57 -9.39 13.69
C PRO A 274 -0.77 -10.31 14.61
N GLU A 275 0.53 -10.06 14.70
CA GLU A 275 1.38 -10.53 15.78
C GLU A 275 1.48 -9.44 16.86
N ASP A 276 1.85 -9.83 18.09
CA ASP A 276 1.84 -8.95 19.28
C ASP A 276 2.51 -7.57 19.08
N ASN A 277 3.48 -7.46 18.16
CA ASN A 277 4.25 -6.24 17.88
C ASN A 277 4.29 -5.84 16.38
N GLN A 278 3.72 -6.64 15.48
CA GLN A 278 3.89 -6.51 14.03
C GLN A 278 2.63 -7.03 13.31
N VAL A 279 2.36 -6.56 12.09
CA VAL A 279 1.30 -7.11 11.24
C VAL A 279 1.96 -7.81 10.06
N VAL A 280 1.67 -9.08 9.86
CA VAL A 280 2.18 -9.88 8.75
C VAL A 280 1.13 -9.90 7.64
N PHE A 281 1.53 -9.54 6.41
CA PHE A 281 0.65 -9.62 5.24
C PHE A 281 0.64 -11.03 4.67
N LYS A 282 -0.55 -11.52 4.32
CA LYS A 282 -0.78 -12.83 3.69
C LYS A 282 -0.98 -12.74 2.18
N GLN A 283 -1.47 -11.60 1.71
CA GLN A 283 -1.73 -11.34 0.29
C GLN A 283 -0.94 -10.14 -0.20
N HIS A 284 -0.56 -10.16 -1.48
CA HIS A 284 0.08 -9.04 -2.16
C HIS A 284 -0.97 -7.95 -2.45
N GLY A 285 -0.56 -6.68 -2.51
CA GLY A 285 -1.48 -5.58 -2.82
C GLY A 285 -0.92 -4.20 -2.50
N LEU A 286 -1.79 -3.20 -2.64
CA LEU A 286 -1.46 -1.81 -2.31
C LEU A 286 -2.05 -1.47 -0.96
N LEU A 287 -1.22 -0.94 -0.07
CA LEU A 287 -1.56 -0.59 1.30
C LEU A 287 -1.62 0.92 1.48
N TRP A 288 -2.71 1.41 2.09
CA TRP A 288 -2.78 2.72 2.71
C TRP A 288 -2.93 2.57 4.23
N ALA A 289 -1.97 3.06 4.99
CA ALA A 289 -1.99 3.02 6.45
C ALA A 289 -2.18 4.41 7.05
N ASP A 290 -3.07 4.52 8.03
CA ASP A 290 -3.31 5.71 8.84
C ASP A 290 -3.06 5.40 10.32
N LEU A 291 -2.31 6.28 10.99
CA LEU A 291 -1.95 6.16 12.40
C LEU A 291 -2.23 7.48 13.12
N ASN A 292 -3.07 7.44 14.15
CA ASN A 292 -3.26 8.53 15.10
C ASN A 292 -2.59 8.18 16.42
N PHE A 293 -1.79 9.11 16.94
CA PHE A 293 -1.08 8.90 18.19
C PHE A 293 -1.13 10.14 19.06
N ALA A 294 -1.38 9.96 20.35
CA ALA A 294 -1.38 11.04 21.32
C ALA A 294 -0.61 10.67 22.57
N VAL A 295 0.30 11.54 22.97
CA VAL A 295 1.29 11.25 24.02
C VAL A 295 1.61 12.51 24.82
N LYS A 296 1.93 12.30 26.08
CA LYS A 296 2.53 13.28 26.97
C LYS A 296 3.91 12.75 27.36
N HIS A 297 4.97 13.51 27.09
CA HIS A 297 6.34 13.03 27.34
C HIS A 297 7.28 14.08 27.95
N ASN A 298 8.31 13.58 28.63
CA ASN A 298 9.41 14.37 29.22
C ASN A 298 10.76 14.18 28.50
N CYS A 299 10.80 13.31 27.49
CA CYS A 299 12.03 12.95 26.80
C CYS A 299 12.73 14.16 26.16
N ARG A 300 14.06 14.21 26.29
CA ARG A 300 14.88 15.31 25.78
C ARG A 300 14.82 15.38 24.25
N ASN A 301 14.62 16.60 23.75
CA ASN A 301 14.57 16.97 22.32
C ASN A 301 13.21 16.69 21.66
N PHE A 302 13.02 15.49 21.09
CA PHE A 302 11.79 15.08 20.43
C PHE A 302 11.62 13.56 20.52
N LEU A 303 10.40 13.09 20.30
CA LEU A 303 10.12 11.68 19.98
C LEU A 303 9.78 11.57 18.50
N GLN A 304 10.22 10.49 17.86
CA GLN A 304 9.89 10.22 16.47
C GLN A 304 9.02 8.98 16.41
N LEU A 305 7.81 9.14 15.87
CA LEU A 305 6.91 8.04 15.58
C LEU A 305 7.05 7.70 14.09
N SER A 306 7.33 6.44 13.77
CA SER A 306 7.51 5.98 12.40
C SER A 306 6.72 4.70 12.13
N ILE A 307 6.23 4.56 10.90
CA ILE A 307 5.68 3.31 10.37
C ILE A 307 6.79 2.66 9.55
N LYS A 308 7.16 1.44 9.91
CA LYS A 308 8.26 0.67 9.29
C LYS A 308 7.69 -0.55 8.58
N LEU A 309 8.11 -0.77 7.34
CA LEU A 309 7.85 -2.00 6.60
C LEU A 309 9.16 -2.78 6.54
N ASN A 310 9.16 -3.98 7.09
CA ASN A 310 10.32 -4.87 7.07
C ASN A 310 10.19 -5.86 5.92
N ASN A 311 11.23 -5.93 5.11
CA ASN A 311 11.47 -7.06 4.22
C ASN A 311 12.44 -8.06 4.89
N SER A 312 12.65 -9.23 4.27
CA SER A 312 13.47 -10.33 4.78
C SER A 312 14.91 -9.97 5.15
N GLU A 313 15.52 -8.95 4.55
CA GLU A 313 16.92 -8.58 4.80
C GLU A 313 17.13 -7.18 5.43
N GLU A 314 16.35 -6.15 5.06
CA GLU A 314 16.36 -4.83 5.69
C GLU A 314 14.95 -4.20 5.69
N GLY A 315 14.62 -3.45 6.76
CA GLY A 315 13.35 -2.75 6.86
C GLY A 315 13.50 -1.24 6.72
N TYR A 316 12.64 -0.63 5.92
CA TYR A 316 12.65 0.80 5.64
C TYR A 316 11.45 1.51 6.29
N GLU A 317 11.63 2.79 6.60
CA GLU A 317 10.59 3.63 7.18
C GLU A 317 9.75 4.26 6.08
N LEU A 318 8.45 3.95 6.06
CA LEU A 318 7.51 4.49 5.09
C LEU A 318 7.18 5.95 5.36
N SER A 319 7.08 6.31 6.64
CA SER A 319 6.53 7.59 7.07
C SER A 319 6.82 7.83 8.54
N GLY A 320 7.07 9.09 8.92
CA GLY A 320 7.49 9.44 10.27
C GLY A 320 7.24 10.90 10.64
N SER A 321 6.92 11.13 11.91
CA SER A 321 6.62 12.45 12.48
C SER A 321 7.35 12.66 13.81
N ARG A 322 7.89 13.86 13.98
CA ARG A 322 8.52 14.33 15.22
C ARG A 322 7.50 14.99 16.14
N ILE A 323 7.50 14.56 17.39
CA ILE A 323 6.73 15.09 18.51
C ILE A 323 7.71 15.86 19.41
N GLU A 324 7.50 17.16 19.50
CA GLU A 324 8.33 18.12 20.25
C GLU A 324 8.21 17.93 21.78
N GLN A 325 9.27 18.17 22.56
CA GLN A 325 9.24 18.05 24.02
C GLN A 325 8.43 19.19 24.71
N PRO A 326 7.28 18.90 25.38
CA PRO A 326 6.46 19.91 26.05
C PRO A 326 6.72 20.02 27.57
N GLU A 327 7.88 19.55 28.05
CA GLU A 327 8.19 19.44 29.49
C GLU A 327 7.11 18.68 30.31
N GLY A 328 6.36 17.78 29.66
CA GLY A 328 5.34 16.95 30.31
C GLY A 328 4.19 17.72 30.96
N LYS A 329 3.78 18.87 30.40
CA LYS A 329 2.60 19.60 30.91
C LYS A 329 1.30 19.12 30.26
N TYR A 330 1.25 19.06 28.93
CA TYR A 330 0.06 18.76 28.14
C TYR A 330 0.27 17.57 27.18
N PHE A 331 -0.84 17.02 26.65
CA PHE A 331 -0.81 16.00 25.60
C PHE A 331 -0.46 16.64 24.25
N GLN A 332 0.25 15.92 23.41
CA GLN A 332 0.46 16.27 22.01
C GLN A 332 -0.02 15.13 21.14
N SER A 333 -0.45 15.47 19.94
CA SER A 333 -0.97 14.52 18.98
C SER A 333 -0.26 14.66 17.65
N THR A 334 -0.04 13.52 17.01
CA THR A 334 0.38 13.45 15.62
C THR A 334 -0.47 12.43 14.88
N SER A 335 -0.67 12.69 13.59
CA SER A 335 -1.29 11.76 12.67
C SER A 335 -0.37 11.57 11.47
N ILE A 336 -0.11 10.31 11.16
CA ILE A 336 0.81 9.84 10.14
C ILE A 336 0.01 8.97 9.18
N SER A 337 0.30 9.07 7.89
CA SER A 337 -0.21 8.14 6.89
C SER A 337 0.90 7.75 5.93
N CYS A 338 0.74 6.62 5.25
CA CYS A 338 1.63 6.19 4.17
C CYS A 338 0.92 5.31 3.15
N ALA A 339 1.48 5.28 1.94
CA ALA A 339 1.15 4.31 0.90
C ALA A 339 2.37 3.41 0.68
N ALA A 340 2.15 2.12 0.44
CA ALA A 340 3.19 1.17 0.09
C ALA A 340 2.61 0.02 -0.72
N GLU A 341 3.45 -0.62 -1.53
CA GLU A 341 3.17 -1.92 -2.12
C GLU A 341 3.65 -3.00 -1.15
N VAL A 342 2.81 -4.00 -0.90
CA VAL A 342 3.08 -5.06 0.08
C VAL A 342 3.05 -6.42 -0.58
N GLU A 343 3.97 -7.27 -0.15
CA GLU A 343 4.09 -8.66 -0.58
C GLU A 343 3.75 -9.62 0.58
N PRO A 344 3.36 -10.87 0.30
CA PRO A 344 3.14 -11.88 1.32
C PRO A 344 4.40 -12.07 2.18
N SER A 345 4.21 -12.30 3.48
CA SER A 345 5.27 -12.41 4.49
C SER A 345 5.98 -11.11 4.87
N GLN A 346 5.70 -9.97 4.22
CA GLN A 346 6.20 -8.68 4.69
C GLN A 346 5.53 -8.29 6.02
N THR A 347 6.26 -7.56 6.85
CA THR A 347 5.78 -7.18 8.19
C THR A 347 5.76 -5.68 8.40
N LEU A 348 4.62 -5.16 8.85
CA LEU A 348 4.43 -3.77 9.24
C LEU A 348 4.60 -3.62 10.75
N SER A 349 5.40 -2.65 11.19
CA SER A 349 5.58 -2.33 12.60
C SER A 349 5.51 -0.83 12.84
N VAL A 350 4.99 -0.45 14.01
CA VAL A 350 4.96 0.96 14.46
C VAL A 350 6.05 1.16 15.50
N VAL A 351 7.00 2.03 15.22
CA VAL A 351 8.20 2.24 16.03
C VAL A 351 8.21 3.64 16.61
N LEU A 352 8.41 3.74 17.92
CA LEU A 352 8.65 5.00 18.63
C LEU A 352 10.14 5.12 18.96
N LYS A 353 10.80 6.15 18.45
CA LYS A 353 12.24 6.41 18.63
C LYS A 353 12.46 7.65 19.47
N SER A 354 13.51 7.62 20.28
CA SER A 354 14.07 8.78 20.97
C SER A 354 15.48 9.01 20.42
N PRO A 355 15.92 10.25 20.16
CA PRO A 355 17.28 10.53 19.72
C PRO A 355 18.31 10.30 20.84
N ASN A 356 17.87 10.26 22.09
CA ASN A 356 18.72 10.15 23.27
C ASN A 356 18.35 8.95 24.14
N GLN A 357 19.35 8.40 24.85
CA GLN A 357 19.17 7.31 25.82
C GLN A 357 18.43 7.73 27.11
N PHE A 358 18.27 9.04 27.35
CA PHE A 358 17.65 9.60 28.55
C PHE A 358 16.11 9.64 28.51
N CYS A 359 15.47 8.62 27.94
CA CYS A 359 14.03 8.55 27.77
C CYS A 359 13.55 7.17 28.23
N ASN A 360 12.94 7.12 29.41
CA ASN A 360 12.43 5.89 30.01
C ASN A 360 10.94 5.72 29.74
N GLN A 361 10.54 4.52 29.32
CA GLN A 361 9.16 4.23 28.93
C GLN A 361 8.14 4.41 30.06
N SER A 362 8.49 4.06 31.31
CA SER A 362 7.53 4.03 32.43
C SER A 362 7.38 5.36 33.16
N LYS A 363 8.40 6.21 33.14
CA LYS A 363 8.45 7.48 33.88
C LYS A 363 8.21 8.69 33.00
N ASP A 364 8.70 8.64 31.77
CA ASP A 364 8.76 9.83 30.90
C ASP A 364 7.67 9.83 29.83
N LEU A 365 6.80 8.81 29.79
CA LEU A 365 5.77 8.62 28.77
C LEU A 365 4.40 8.29 29.35
N HIS A 366 3.40 9.04 28.92
CA HIS A 366 1.99 8.74 29.13
C HIS A 366 1.26 8.83 27.80
N VAL A 367 0.95 7.67 27.20
CA VAL A 367 0.17 7.59 25.96
C VAL A 367 -1.31 7.59 26.29
N TYR A 368 -2.08 8.33 25.52
CA TYR A 368 -3.53 8.37 25.64
C TYR A 368 -4.13 7.21 24.86
N ASP A 369 -5.03 6.46 25.48
CA ASP A 369 -5.71 5.34 24.84
C ASP A 369 -6.80 5.86 23.88
N LEU A 370 -6.50 5.78 22.58
CA LEU A 370 -7.41 6.18 21.51
C LEU A 370 -8.22 4.97 21.03
N ASN A 371 -9.45 5.20 20.59
CA ASN A 371 -10.20 4.16 19.92
C ASN A 371 -9.66 4.00 18.49
N THR A 372 -9.22 2.78 18.17
CA THR A 372 -8.76 2.38 16.81
C THR A 372 -7.76 3.37 16.17
N PRO A 373 -6.61 3.64 16.84
CA PRO A 373 -5.57 4.53 16.36
C PRO A 373 -4.90 4.11 15.06
N LEU A 374 -4.80 2.80 14.79
CA LEU A 374 -4.23 2.26 13.55
C LEU A 374 -5.35 1.76 12.66
N SER A 375 -5.38 2.22 11.41
CA SER A 375 -6.28 1.73 10.38
C SER A 375 -5.55 1.53 9.07
N LEU A 376 -5.87 0.44 8.37
CA LEU A 376 -5.30 0.04 7.10
C LEU A 376 -6.43 -0.06 6.06
N LEU A 377 -6.14 0.34 4.83
CA LEU A 377 -6.95 0.09 3.65
C LEU A 377 -6.06 -0.65 2.66
N TRP A 378 -6.42 -1.88 2.35
CA TRP A 378 -5.77 -2.71 1.36
C TRP A 378 -6.57 -2.67 0.06
N LEU A 379 -5.88 -2.60 -1.07
CA LEU A 379 -6.43 -2.65 -2.42
C LEU A 379 -5.77 -3.78 -3.20
N SER A 380 -6.57 -4.57 -3.93
CA SER A 380 -6.03 -5.55 -4.88
C SER A 380 -5.32 -4.85 -6.04
N HIS A 381 -4.35 -5.52 -6.67
CA HIS A 381 -3.76 -5.04 -7.93
C HIS A 381 -4.79 -4.97 -9.06
N ASP A 382 -5.88 -5.75 -8.98
CA ASP A 382 -6.99 -5.73 -9.95
C ASP A 382 -7.69 -4.38 -10.02
N THR A 383 -7.51 -3.54 -9.00
CA THR A 383 -8.05 -2.17 -8.98
C THR A 383 -7.39 -1.25 -10.01
N GLY A 384 -6.21 -1.61 -10.54
CA GLY A 384 -5.38 -0.72 -11.35
C GLY A 384 -4.89 0.51 -10.59
N ALA A 385 -4.96 0.52 -9.26
CA ALA A 385 -4.44 1.60 -8.44
C ALA A 385 -2.90 1.64 -8.48
N VAL A 386 -2.33 2.80 -8.16
CA VAL A 386 -0.89 3.04 -8.23
C VAL A 386 -0.45 3.71 -6.94
N ALA A 387 0.48 3.08 -6.22
CA ALA A 387 1.15 3.69 -5.08
C ALA A 387 2.47 4.35 -5.50
N MET A 388 2.78 5.48 -4.88
CA MET A 388 4.03 6.20 -5.04
C MET A 388 4.52 6.69 -3.69
N THR A 389 5.81 6.54 -3.44
CA THR A 389 6.53 7.15 -2.33
C THR A 389 7.70 7.95 -2.85
N ALA A 390 7.85 9.17 -2.36
CA ALA A 390 8.94 10.07 -2.73
C ALA A 390 9.51 10.78 -1.52
N GLN A 391 10.83 10.90 -1.51
CA GLN A 391 11.57 11.62 -0.49
C GLN A 391 11.74 13.08 -0.86
N MET A 392 11.73 13.95 0.14
CA MET A 392 11.99 15.37 -0.05
C MET A 392 13.47 15.66 0.18
N SER A 393 14.06 16.47 -0.69
CA SER A 393 15.48 16.86 -0.56
C SER A 393 15.67 17.83 0.62
N THR A 394 16.81 17.73 1.30
CA THR A 394 17.15 18.69 2.36
C THR A 394 17.33 20.09 1.77
N ALA A 395 16.69 21.08 2.39
CA ALA A 395 16.76 22.46 1.94
C ALA A 395 16.96 23.40 3.14
N MET A 396 18.05 24.16 3.11
CA MET A 396 18.21 25.35 3.96
C MET A 396 17.55 26.51 3.21
N HIS A 397 16.35 26.94 3.61
CA HIS A 397 15.64 28.04 2.97
C HIS A 397 15.37 29.17 3.96
N TYR A 398 15.85 30.36 3.60
CA TYR A 398 15.58 31.63 4.31
C TYR A 398 14.41 32.41 3.69
N GLN A 399 13.68 31.79 2.76
CA GLN A 399 12.53 32.39 2.10
C GLN A 399 11.24 31.93 2.77
N THR A 400 10.21 32.79 2.73
CA THR A 400 8.88 32.52 3.29
C THR A 400 8.14 31.39 2.59
N ASN A 401 8.54 31.06 1.35
CA ASN A 401 7.83 30.10 0.53
C ASN A 401 8.79 28.95 0.23
N TYR A 402 8.54 27.81 0.86
CA TYR A 402 9.31 26.59 0.61
C TYR A 402 8.55 25.68 -0.36
N ARG A 403 9.20 25.37 -1.48
CA ARG A 403 8.75 24.39 -2.46
C ARG A 403 9.73 23.22 -2.47
N PRO A 404 9.31 22.04 -1.98
CA PRO A 404 10.19 20.89 -1.90
C PRO A 404 10.47 20.30 -3.28
N THR A 405 11.65 19.70 -3.42
CA THR A 405 12.00 18.83 -4.56
C THR A 405 11.93 17.38 -4.12
N PHE A 406 11.24 16.58 -4.91
CA PHE A 406 10.96 15.18 -4.65
C PHE A 406 11.92 14.26 -5.41
N LYS A 407 12.28 13.16 -4.79
CA LYS A 407 13.00 12.03 -5.40
C LYS A 407 12.18 10.77 -5.17
N ILE A 408 11.74 10.11 -6.24
CA ILE A 408 10.94 8.89 -6.14
C ILE A 408 11.78 7.80 -5.45
N ILE A 409 11.20 7.15 -4.44
CA ILE A 409 11.77 5.97 -3.78
C ILE A 409 11.17 4.71 -4.40
N SER A 410 9.83 4.66 -4.49
CA SER A 410 9.08 3.55 -5.07
C SER A 410 7.86 4.11 -5.79
N VAL A 411 7.53 3.52 -6.94
CA VAL A 411 6.31 3.76 -7.70
C VAL A 411 5.91 2.46 -8.39
N SER A 412 4.67 2.02 -8.22
CA SER A 412 4.20 0.78 -8.83
C SER A 412 4.03 0.91 -10.35
N ASP A 413 3.57 2.07 -10.83
CA ASP A 413 3.48 2.39 -12.27
C ASP A 413 3.98 3.83 -12.55
N PRO A 414 5.19 3.99 -13.13
CA PRO A 414 5.77 5.30 -13.43
C PRO A 414 5.12 6.00 -14.65
N TYR A 415 4.33 5.30 -15.45
CA TYR A 415 3.59 5.89 -16.57
C TYR A 415 2.33 6.61 -16.07
N MET A 416 1.68 6.09 -15.02
CA MET A 416 0.51 6.73 -14.40
C MET A 416 0.87 7.95 -13.55
N VAL A 417 1.87 7.79 -12.68
CA VAL A 417 2.30 8.84 -11.75
C VAL A 417 3.79 9.10 -11.94
N GLY A 418 4.12 10.35 -12.28
CA GLY A 418 5.50 10.78 -12.47
C GLY A 418 5.80 12.11 -11.79
N LEU A 419 7.07 12.47 -11.74
CA LEU A 419 7.50 13.81 -11.35
C LEU A 419 7.68 14.71 -12.59
N SER A 420 7.53 16.01 -12.41
CA SER A 420 7.93 17.02 -13.39
C SER A 420 9.45 17.00 -13.62
N HIS A 421 9.91 17.62 -14.72
CA HIS A 421 11.34 17.70 -15.04
C HIS A 421 12.20 18.39 -13.96
N ASP A 422 11.60 19.31 -13.19
CA ASP A 422 12.26 19.99 -12.06
C ASP A 422 12.10 19.24 -10.73
N GLY A 423 11.36 18.13 -10.71
CA GLY A 423 11.12 17.31 -9.53
C GLY A 423 10.26 17.97 -8.45
N ARG A 424 9.60 19.09 -8.73
CA ARG A 424 8.81 19.87 -7.74
C ARG A 424 7.32 19.57 -7.75
N SER A 425 6.86 18.92 -8.81
CA SER A 425 5.46 18.70 -9.07
C SER A 425 5.19 17.24 -9.40
N ILE A 426 4.00 16.76 -9.06
CA ILE A 426 3.53 15.43 -9.45
C ILE A 426 2.68 15.57 -10.70
N LYS A 427 3.00 14.80 -11.74
CA LYS A 427 2.25 14.74 -13.00
C LYS A 427 1.41 13.47 -13.02
N LEU A 428 0.16 13.62 -13.42
CA LEU A 428 -0.81 12.53 -13.54
C LEU A 428 -1.22 12.41 -14.99
N THR A 429 -1.16 11.20 -15.55
CA THR A 429 -1.47 10.98 -16.97
C THR A 429 -2.94 10.70 -17.21
N GLU A 430 -3.60 9.99 -16.30
CA GLU A 430 -5.01 9.60 -16.42
C GLU A 430 -5.92 10.24 -15.36
N SER A 431 -7.22 10.32 -15.68
CA SER A 431 -8.23 10.78 -14.73
C SER A 431 -8.45 9.76 -13.62
N GLY A 432 -8.51 10.23 -12.38
CA GLY A 432 -8.60 9.36 -11.22
C GLY A 432 -8.91 10.13 -9.95
N VAL A 433 -8.78 9.43 -8.83
CA VAL A 433 -8.78 10.02 -7.50
C VAL A 433 -7.40 9.84 -6.90
N VAL A 434 -6.83 10.93 -6.41
CA VAL A 434 -5.53 10.92 -5.74
C VAL A 434 -5.72 11.16 -4.27
N LYS A 435 -5.24 10.20 -3.47
CA LYS A 435 -5.05 10.32 -2.03
C LYS A 435 -3.57 10.53 -1.76
N PHE A 436 -3.23 11.55 -0.98
CA PHE A 436 -1.84 11.85 -0.69
C PHE A 436 -1.64 12.26 0.76
N VAL A 437 -0.40 12.12 1.21
CA VAL A 437 0.08 12.59 2.50
C VAL A 437 1.47 13.19 2.32
N PHE A 438 1.59 14.42 2.77
CA PHE A 438 2.82 15.18 2.82
C PHE A 438 3.29 15.23 4.27
N GLN A 439 4.53 14.86 4.54
CA GLN A 439 5.14 14.97 5.86
C GLN A 439 6.50 15.62 5.70
N GLN A 440 6.82 16.61 6.53
CA GLN A 440 8.08 17.34 6.46
C GLN A 440 8.54 17.67 7.87
N ALA A 441 9.77 17.29 8.23
CA ALA A 441 10.39 17.81 9.44
C ALA A 441 10.98 19.19 9.21
N LEU A 442 10.82 20.05 10.21
CA LEU A 442 11.33 21.40 10.18
C LEU A 442 11.87 21.80 11.54
N TYR A 443 12.91 22.63 11.51
CA TYR A 443 13.43 23.31 12.68
C TYR A 443 13.15 24.80 12.55
N SER A 444 12.42 25.38 13.50
CA SER A 444 12.01 26.77 13.45
C SER A 444 12.72 27.65 14.47
N MET A 445 13.20 28.81 14.02
CA MET A 445 13.91 29.82 14.79
C MET A 445 13.21 31.17 14.67
N GLY A 446 12.72 31.70 15.78
CA GLY A 446 12.10 33.02 15.87
C GLY A 446 10.73 32.99 16.56
N PRO A 447 10.36 34.05 17.30
CA PRO A 447 9.08 34.12 18.01
C PRO A 447 7.88 34.22 17.06
N THR A 448 8.06 34.78 15.87
CA THR A 448 7.03 34.87 14.84
C THR A 448 6.60 33.50 14.30
N CYS A 449 7.52 32.53 14.26
CA CYS A 449 7.20 31.13 13.93
C CYS A 449 6.15 30.55 14.89
N VAL A 450 6.23 30.90 16.18
CA VAL A 450 5.30 30.40 17.20
C VAL A 450 3.95 31.10 17.09
N ARG A 451 3.99 32.43 16.94
CA ARG A 451 2.78 33.26 16.92
C ARG A 451 1.92 33.00 15.69
N GLU A 452 2.52 33.03 14.50
CA GLU A 452 1.80 32.93 13.22
C GLU A 452 1.75 31.50 12.67
N GLY A 453 2.70 30.63 13.04
CA GLY A 453 2.73 29.23 12.60
C GLY A 453 3.10 29.03 11.13
N PHE A 454 2.91 27.80 10.66
CA PHE A 454 3.16 27.35 9.30
C PHE A 454 1.85 27.00 8.60
N THR A 455 1.81 27.29 7.30
CA THR A 455 0.69 26.90 6.44
C THR A 455 1.21 26.02 5.32
N LEU A 456 0.68 24.81 5.21
CA LEU A 456 0.89 23.91 4.08
C LEU A 456 -0.27 24.07 3.10
N ILE A 457 0.03 24.35 1.84
CA ILE A 457 -0.95 24.52 0.77
C ILE A 457 -0.68 23.46 -0.31
N PHE A 458 -1.77 22.84 -0.75
CA PHE A 458 -1.77 21.92 -1.88
C PHE A 458 -2.48 22.60 -3.04
N TYR A 459 -1.81 22.70 -4.19
CA TYR A 459 -2.40 23.25 -5.40
C TYR A 459 -2.60 22.16 -6.44
N ILE A 460 -3.68 22.27 -7.19
CA ILE A 460 -3.86 21.54 -8.45
C ILE A 460 -3.82 22.54 -9.60
N ASN A 461 -2.96 22.26 -10.57
CA ASN A 461 -2.89 22.99 -11.82
C ASN A 461 -3.71 22.24 -12.86
N ARG A 462 -4.80 22.88 -13.30
CA ARG A 462 -5.68 22.40 -14.37
C ARG A 462 -5.50 23.31 -15.57
N ASN A 463 -4.93 22.80 -16.66
CA ASN A 463 -4.73 23.54 -17.91
C ASN A 463 -4.09 24.93 -17.73
N GLY A 464 -3.13 25.07 -16.81
CA GLY A 464 -2.42 26.32 -16.52
C GLY A 464 -3.03 27.18 -15.41
N THR A 465 -4.22 26.83 -14.91
CA THR A 465 -4.85 27.51 -13.77
C THR A 465 -4.51 26.80 -12.46
N ASN A 466 -3.82 27.49 -11.55
CA ASN A 466 -3.56 26.99 -10.20
C ASN A 466 -4.78 27.24 -9.32
N SER A 467 -5.32 26.19 -8.73
CA SER A 467 -6.38 26.26 -7.73
C SER A 467 -5.92 25.64 -6.42
N GLU A 468 -6.25 26.28 -5.30
CA GLU A 468 -5.99 25.76 -3.95
C GLU A 468 -6.92 24.58 -3.70
N LEU A 469 -6.37 23.38 -3.50
CA LEU A 469 -7.15 22.20 -3.12
C LEU A 469 -7.50 22.24 -1.63
N LEU A 470 -6.48 22.45 -0.82
CA LEU A 470 -6.52 22.17 0.62
C LEU A 470 -5.43 23.00 1.30
N GLN A 471 -5.75 23.49 2.49
CA GLN A 471 -4.83 24.28 3.32
C GLN A 471 -4.79 23.66 4.72
N ILE A 472 -3.59 23.48 5.26
CA ILE A 472 -3.37 22.89 6.58
C ILE A 472 -2.48 23.81 7.39
N PHE A 473 -2.86 24.01 8.64
CA PHE A 473 -2.15 24.87 9.57
C PHE A 473 -1.41 24.03 10.62
N LYS A 474 -0.22 24.47 11.03
CA LYS A 474 0.51 23.91 12.18
C LYS A 474 1.19 25.03 12.95
N SER A 475 1.01 25.08 14.26
CA SER A 475 1.72 26.01 15.14
C SER A 475 3.22 25.68 15.17
N GLY A 476 4.08 26.70 15.09
CA GLY A 476 5.54 26.53 15.20
C GLY A 476 6.02 26.52 16.65
N VAL A 477 7.26 26.05 16.85
CA VAL A 477 7.92 26.06 18.18
C VAL A 477 9.32 26.66 18.03
N ASN A 478 9.69 27.54 18.96
CA ASN A 478 10.98 28.23 18.86
C ASN A 478 12.14 27.30 19.29
N TYR A 479 13.18 27.22 18.45
CA TYR A 479 14.40 26.43 18.67
C TYR A 479 14.17 24.93 18.91
N ARG A 480 13.15 24.35 18.28
CA ARG A 480 12.83 22.92 18.38
C ARG A 480 12.63 22.27 17.02
N ASP A 481 12.96 20.98 16.96
CA ASP A 481 12.59 20.11 15.85
C ASP A 481 11.11 19.75 15.96
N THR A 482 10.37 20.02 14.89
CA THR A 482 8.95 19.71 14.79
C THR A 482 8.67 19.06 13.43
N SER A 483 7.43 18.67 13.19
CA SER A 483 7.00 18.20 11.88
C SER A 483 5.64 18.78 11.51
N ILE A 484 5.46 19.02 10.21
CA ILE A 484 4.18 19.35 9.60
C ILE A 484 3.75 18.17 8.76
N SER A 485 2.51 17.71 8.97
CA SER A 485 1.92 16.64 8.17
C SER A 485 0.56 17.07 7.67
N GLY A 486 0.24 16.69 6.44
CA GLY A 486 -1.02 17.00 5.80
C GLY A 486 -1.46 15.91 4.86
N SER A 487 -2.71 15.51 4.92
CA SER A 487 -3.29 14.52 4.01
C SER A 487 -4.57 15.07 3.38
N GLY A 488 -4.81 14.67 2.14
CA GLY A 488 -5.94 15.09 1.34
C GLY A 488 -6.31 14.03 0.31
N ALA A 489 -7.54 14.11 -0.20
CA ALA A 489 -8.01 13.34 -1.34
C ALA A 489 -8.67 14.30 -2.34
N ALA A 490 -8.41 14.16 -3.63
CA ALA A 490 -8.98 15.01 -4.67
C ALA A 490 -9.15 14.26 -6.00
N LYS A 491 -10.16 14.66 -6.77
CA LYS A 491 -10.35 14.21 -8.15
C LYS A 491 -9.42 14.95 -9.10
N VAL A 492 -8.79 14.20 -9.99
CA VAL A 492 -7.79 14.67 -10.95
C VAL A 492 -8.21 14.27 -12.36
N ASN A 493 -7.88 15.12 -13.33
CA ASN A 493 -8.04 14.82 -14.74
C ASN A 493 -6.69 14.45 -15.37
N ALA A 494 -6.75 13.85 -16.56
CA ALA A 494 -5.58 13.57 -17.38
C ALA A 494 -4.78 14.85 -17.63
N GLY A 495 -3.48 14.84 -17.29
CA GLY A 495 -2.58 15.98 -17.45
C GLY A 495 -2.54 16.97 -16.29
N ASP A 496 -3.34 16.78 -15.24
CA ASP A 496 -3.30 17.63 -14.04
C ASP A 496 -1.94 17.50 -13.31
N ILE A 497 -1.50 18.60 -12.71
CA ILE A 497 -0.24 18.67 -11.96
C ILE A 497 -0.51 19.10 -10.52
N ILE A 498 0.01 18.36 -9.54
CA ILE A 498 -0.13 18.68 -8.11
C ILE A 498 1.16 19.30 -7.58
N ASN A 499 1.02 20.43 -6.87
CA ASN A 499 2.11 21.18 -6.27
C ASN A 499 1.92 21.34 -4.77
N PHE A 500 3.04 21.39 -4.04
CA PHE A 500 3.08 21.51 -2.59
C PHE A 500 3.90 22.74 -2.19
N GLU A 501 3.38 23.55 -1.28
CA GLU A 501 4.06 24.75 -0.80
C GLU A 501 3.88 24.90 0.71
N VAL A 502 4.99 25.13 1.43
CA VAL A 502 4.97 25.48 2.85
C VAL A 502 5.26 26.96 2.98
N LEU A 503 4.31 27.70 3.52
CA LEU A 503 4.44 29.11 3.85
C LEU A 503 4.87 29.29 5.31
N SER A 504 5.95 30.05 5.49
CA SER A 504 6.50 30.50 6.76
C SER A 504 6.45 32.03 6.87
N PRO A 505 6.34 32.60 8.08
CA PRO A 505 6.35 34.05 8.30
C PRO A 505 7.67 34.71 7.90
N ALA A 506 7.64 35.98 7.47
CA ALA A 506 8.83 36.71 6.99
C ALA A 506 9.98 36.86 7.99
N GLN A 507 9.69 36.81 9.30
CA GLN A 507 10.70 36.88 10.37
C GLN A 507 10.98 35.52 11.02
N CYS A 508 10.57 34.43 10.35
CA CYS A 508 10.74 33.06 10.83
C CYS A 508 11.85 32.37 10.01
N ASN A 509 12.95 32.01 10.66
CA ASN A 509 14.01 31.23 10.02
C ASN A 509 13.72 29.74 10.18
N VAL A 510 13.64 29.01 9.07
CA VAL A 510 13.28 27.59 9.08
C VAL A 510 14.34 26.76 8.36
N ARG A 511 14.63 25.58 8.88
CA ARG A 511 15.42 24.56 8.18
C ARG A 511 14.54 23.35 7.91
N TYR A 512 14.51 22.90 6.65
CA TYR A 512 13.74 21.73 6.24
C TYR A 512 14.67 20.55 6.06
N PHE A 513 14.39 19.45 6.77
CA PHE A 513 15.20 18.23 6.70
C PHE A 513 14.75 17.33 5.56
N GLY A 514 15.66 16.63 4.91
CA GLY A 514 15.37 15.57 3.94
C GLY A 514 16.28 14.39 4.21
N GLU A 515 15.98 13.64 5.27
CA GLU A 515 16.76 12.50 5.76
C GLU A 515 16.10 11.17 5.36
N ASN A 516 16.87 10.08 5.28
CA ASN A 516 16.36 8.73 4.98
C ASN A 516 15.63 8.07 6.16
N SER A 517 15.31 8.83 7.22
CA SER A 517 14.71 8.34 8.46
C SER A 517 13.18 8.24 8.38
N GLY A 518 12.60 8.02 7.19
CA GLY A 518 11.16 8.01 6.94
C GLY A 518 10.43 9.35 7.19
N ILE A 519 11.17 10.37 7.64
CA ILE A 519 10.69 11.73 7.80
C ILE A 519 10.92 12.48 6.50
N SER A 520 10.07 13.46 6.19
CA SER A 520 10.17 14.25 4.95
C SER A 520 9.87 13.41 3.71
N MET A 521 8.69 12.81 3.75
CA MET A 521 8.18 11.86 2.78
C MET A 521 6.84 12.35 2.23
N LEU A 522 6.64 12.10 0.95
CA LEU A 522 5.38 12.23 0.24
C LEU A 522 4.93 10.82 -0.15
N SER A 523 3.78 10.40 0.34
CA SER A 523 3.14 9.17 -0.15
C SER A 523 1.86 9.53 -0.88
N LEU A 524 1.60 8.84 -1.99
CA LEU A 524 0.48 9.05 -2.87
C LEU A 524 -0.09 7.71 -3.31
N LEU A 525 -1.41 7.66 -3.42
CA LEU A 525 -2.18 6.56 -3.97
C LEU A 525 -3.14 7.14 -5.02
N TRP A 526 -2.98 6.73 -6.27
CA TRP A 526 -3.88 7.05 -7.37
C TRP A 526 -4.81 5.85 -7.60
N ILE A 527 -6.10 6.12 -7.78
CA ILE A 527 -7.12 5.08 -8.00
C ILE A 527 -7.99 5.50 -9.19
N PRO A 528 -8.30 4.60 -10.14
CA PRO A 528 -9.17 4.92 -11.27
C PRO A 528 -10.56 5.41 -10.86
N THR A 529 -11.15 6.32 -11.64
CA THR A 529 -12.51 6.86 -11.37
C THR A 529 -13.62 5.83 -11.52
N ALA A 530 -13.36 4.68 -12.18
CA ALA A 530 -14.34 3.62 -12.37
C ALA A 530 -14.79 2.98 -11.04
N ILE A 531 -13.88 2.94 -10.06
CA ILE A 531 -14.06 2.25 -8.78
C ILE A 531 -13.88 3.18 -7.56
N SER A 532 -13.65 4.47 -7.78
CA SER A 532 -13.35 5.41 -6.69
C SER A 532 -13.96 6.79 -6.89
N THR A 533 -14.24 7.45 -5.77
CA THR A 533 -14.65 8.86 -5.76
C THR A 533 -14.07 9.57 -4.54
N ALA A 534 -13.86 10.89 -4.64
CA ALA A 534 -13.48 11.71 -3.50
C ALA A 534 -14.21 13.04 -3.45
N ILE A 535 -14.48 13.49 -2.24
CA ILE A 535 -15.03 14.80 -1.96
C ILE A 535 -14.16 15.56 -0.96
N THR A 536 -14.17 16.88 -1.09
CA THR A 536 -13.59 17.80 -0.12
C THR A 536 -14.69 18.72 0.38
N ALA A 537 -14.70 18.97 1.69
CA ALA A 537 -15.66 19.82 2.36
C ALA A 537 -14.96 20.73 3.37
N SER A 538 -15.44 21.96 3.48
CA SER A 538 -15.02 22.94 4.48
C SER A 538 -16.03 22.96 5.63
N VAL A 539 -15.61 23.41 6.80
CA VAL A 539 -16.55 23.59 7.92
C VAL A 539 -17.36 24.86 7.71
N SER A 540 -18.68 24.75 7.80
CA SER A 540 -19.61 25.86 7.60
C SER A 540 -19.42 26.94 8.67
N ASN A 541 -19.64 28.21 8.30
CA ASN A 541 -19.74 29.30 9.26
C ASN A 541 -21.04 29.25 10.09
N ILE A 542 -22.04 28.47 9.68
CA ILE A 542 -23.36 28.37 10.33
C ILE A 542 -23.33 27.26 11.38
N GLY A 543 -23.65 27.62 12.63
CA GLY A 543 -23.82 26.64 13.71
C GLY A 543 -22.51 26.12 14.32
N LEU A 544 -21.41 26.89 14.18
CA LEU A 544 -20.12 26.57 14.79
C LEU A 544 -20.25 26.44 16.32
N PRO A 545 -19.76 25.33 16.92
CA PRO A 545 -19.82 25.15 18.36
C PRO A 545 -18.78 26.04 19.05
N THR A 546 -19.25 27.06 19.77
CA THR A 546 -18.42 27.94 20.61
C THR A 546 -18.80 27.81 22.09
N GLY A 547 -17.88 28.18 22.98
CA GLY A 547 -18.07 28.08 24.43
C GLY A 547 -17.80 26.68 24.98
N ALA A 548 -18.65 26.21 25.89
CA ALA A 548 -18.52 24.88 26.50
C ALA A 548 -19.11 23.82 25.57
N VAL A 549 -18.26 23.29 24.68
CA VAL A 549 -18.65 22.32 23.66
C VAL A 549 -18.55 20.90 24.23
N ARG A 550 -19.67 20.16 24.20
CA ARG A 550 -19.72 18.74 24.57
C ARG A 550 -20.39 17.92 23.48
N ASN A 551 -19.62 17.04 22.84
CA ASN A 551 -20.05 16.13 21.78
C ASN A 551 -20.98 16.81 20.74
N LYS A 552 -20.53 17.95 20.18
CA LYS A 552 -21.27 18.70 19.16
C LYS A 552 -20.80 18.28 17.77
N ILE A 553 -21.76 17.99 16.90
CA ILE A 553 -21.49 17.62 15.50
C ILE A 553 -21.19 18.88 14.69
N LEU A 554 -20.15 18.83 13.86
CA LEU A 554 -19.76 19.92 12.98
C LEU A 554 -20.65 19.97 11.73
N THR A 555 -20.86 21.18 11.23
CA THR A 555 -21.56 21.44 9.97
C THR A 555 -20.55 21.69 8.86
N PHE A 556 -20.85 21.17 7.67
CA PHE A 556 -19.97 21.22 6.51
C PHE A 556 -20.65 21.88 5.31
N THR A 557 -19.84 22.48 4.47
CA THR A 557 -20.19 23.06 3.17
C THR A 557 -19.29 22.46 2.10
N MET A 558 -19.84 22.25 0.90
CA MET A 558 -19.12 21.70 -0.24
C MET A 558 -19.14 22.71 -1.39
N ASP A 559 -17.98 22.93 -2.01
CA ASP A 559 -17.83 23.82 -3.16
C ASP A 559 -18.20 23.13 -4.48
N LEU A 560 -18.13 21.79 -4.51
CA LEU A 560 -18.48 20.94 -5.65
C LEU A 560 -19.87 20.30 -5.46
N PRO A 561 -20.61 20.04 -6.55
CA PRO A 561 -21.90 19.35 -6.48
C PRO A 561 -21.77 17.98 -5.82
N ASN A 562 -22.82 17.54 -5.11
CA ASN A 562 -22.88 16.22 -4.50
C ASN A 562 -22.59 15.13 -5.55
N ASP A 563 -21.71 14.20 -5.18
CA ASP A 563 -21.47 13.00 -5.99
C ASP A 563 -22.64 12.03 -5.90
N LYS A 564 -22.71 11.09 -6.84
CA LYS A 564 -23.72 10.02 -6.79
C LYS A 564 -23.59 9.17 -5.52
N ILE A 565 -22.35 8.83 -5.17
CA ILE A 565 -22.02 7.88 -4.09
C ILE A 565 -21.97 8.55 -2.71
N ILE A 566 -21.30 9.71 -2.61
CA ILE A 566 -21.14 10.46 -1.37
C ILE A 566 -21.99 11.73 -1.44
N GLN A 567 -23.00 11.80 -0.58
CA GLN A 567 -23.94 12.92 -0.55
C GLN A 567 -23.94 13.60 0.82
N LEU A 568 -23.70 14.91 0.84
CA LEU A 568 -23.98 15.72 2.01
C LEU A 568 -25.50 15.95 2.12
N ILE A 569 -26.09 15.56 3.25
CA ILE A 569 -27.53 15.72 3.48
C ILE A 569 -27.85 17.22 3.56
N SER A 570 -28.74 17.72 2.71
CA SER A 570 -29.07 19.16 2.63
C SER A 570 -30.29 19.58 3.44
N THR A 571 -31.23 18.67 3.71
CA THR A 571 -32.52 18.97 4.35
C THR A 571 -32.79 18.09 5.58
N GLY A 572 -33.57 18.61 6.54
CA GLY A 572 -33.98 17.90 7.75
C GLY A 572 -33.02 18.07 8.94
N GLN A 573 -33.18 17.25 9.97
CA GLN A 573 -32.42 17.35 11.23
C GLN A 573 -30.91 17.08 11.06
N PHE A 574 -30.56 16.32 10.02
CA PHE A 574 -29.19 15.93 9.66
C PHE A 574 -28.53 16.85 8.63
N ALA A 575 -29.23 17.92 8.23
CA ALA A 575 -28.75 18.86 7.22
C ALA A 575 -27.35 19.41 7.56
N HIS A 576 -26.46 19.36 6.58
CA HIS A 576 -25.07 19.81 6.61
C HIS A 576 -24.19 19.11 7.65
N LYS A 577 -24.65 18.05 8.33
CA LYS A 577 -23.93 17.38 9.43
C LYS A 577 -23.46 15.97 9.09
N TYR A 578 -24.13 15.33 8.15
CA TYR A 578 -23.91 13.93 7.83
C TYR A 578 -23.62 13.73 6.33
N PHE A 579 -22.63 12.89 6.05
CA PHE A 579 -22.35 12.39 4.71
C PHE A 579 -22.93 10.99 4.57
N LYS A 580 -23.83 10.79 3.61
CA LYS A 580 -24.46 9.50 3.32
C LYS A 580 -23.71 8.79 2.19
N PHE A 581 -23.42 7.51 2.38
CA PHE A 581 -22.89 6.61 1.37
C PHE A 581 -24.01 5.76 0.78
N THR A 582 -24.11 5.69 -0.55
CA THR A 582 -25.13 4.88 -1.25
C THR A 582 -24.65 3.47 -1.58
N GLU A 583 -23.35 3.21 -1.51
CA GLU A 583 -22.73 1.95 -1.89
C GLU A 583 -21.79 1.47 -0.78
N SER A 584 -21.59 0.16 -0.68
CA SER A 584 -20.62 -0.44 0.22
C SER A 584 -19.21 -0.31 -0.34
N GLY A 585 -18.22 -0.06 0.52
CA GLY A 585 -16.86 0.18 0.07
C GLY A 585 -15.89 0.53 1.19
N GLY A 586 -14.61 0.55 0.86
CA GLY A 586 -13.56 1.09 1.70
C GLY A 586 -13.56 2.63 1.67
N VAL A 587 -13.54 3.25 2.85
CA VAL A 587 -13.52 4.72 2.98
C VAL A 587 -12.28 5.15 3.74
N SER A 588 -11.58 6.16 3.21
CA SER A 588 -10.48 6.83 3.91
C SER A 588 -10.83 8.30 4.14
N VAL A 589 -10.84 8.71 5.41
CA VAL A 589 -11.17 10.06 5.85
C VAL A 589 -9.92 10.76 6.37
N SER A 590 -9.74 12.01 5.98
CA SER A 590 -8.77 12.91 6.62
C SER A 590 -9.43 14.22 6.96
N PHE A 591 -9.38 14.57 8.25
CA PHE A 591 -9.98 15.76 8.80
C PHE A 591 -8.90 16.59 9.50
N ASN A 592 -8.81 17.87 9.14
CA ASN A 592 -7.94 18.83 9.80
C ASN A 592 -8.80 19.94 10.39
N LEU A 593 -8.60 20.25 11.66
CA LEU A 593 -9.33 21.29 12.38
C LEU A 593 -8.38 22.40 12.80
N LYS A 594 -8.64 23.64 12.40
CA LYS A 594 -7.93 24.83 12.86
C LYS A 594 -8.82 25.64 13.80
N LEU A 595 -8.36 25.86 15.03
CA LEU A 595 -9.18 26.47 16.08
C LEU A 595 -8.36 27.29 17.10
N ILE A 596 -9.09 28.07 17.90
CA ILE A 596 -8.62 28.77 19.10
C ILE A 596 -9.43 28.26 20.29
N HIS A 597 -8.76 27.75 21.33
CA HIS A 597 -9.42 27.19 22.50
C HIS A 597 -8.64 27.35 23.80
N SER A 598 -9.34 27.27 24.91
CA SER A 598 -8.78 27.16 26.27
C SER A 598 -9.00 25.77 26.88
N CYS A 599 -9.45 24.80 26.07
CA CYS A 599 -9.61 23.40 26.50
C CYS A 599 -8.28 22.79 26.95
N ASN A 600 -8.32 21.97 28.01
CA ASN A 600 -7.19 21.15 28.39
C ASN A 600 -6.92 20.05 27.35
N VAL A 601 -7.99 19.42 26.87
CA VAL A 601 -7.96 18.45 25.78
C VAL A 601 -9.14 18.72 24.85
N VAL A 602 -8.88 18.80 23.56
CA VAL A 602 -9.89 18.84 22.50
C VAL A 602 -10.01 17.44 21.94
N LYS A 603 -11.21 16.86 21.89
CA LYS A 603 -11.45 15.52 21.35
C LYS A 603 -12.22 15.64 20.05
N VAL A 604 -11.67 15.07 18.98
CA VAL A 604 -12.31 14.96 17.67
C VAL A 604 -12.65 13.50 17.45
N THR A 605 -13.91 13.22 17.09
CA THR A 605 -14.42 11.86 16.94
C THR A 605 -15.12 11.71 15.59
N ILE A 606 -14.74 10.67 14.85
CA ILE A 606 -15.47 10.22 13.66
C ILE A 606 -16.39 9.10 14.07
N SER A 607 -17.66 9.24 13.69
CA SER A 607 -18.71 8.28 14.03
C SER A 607 -19.55 7.96 12.81
N THR A 608 -19.86 6.68 12.64
CA THR A 608 -20.72 6.17 11.58
C THR A 608 -22.05 5.71 12.15
N ARG A 609 -23.08 5.72 11.30
CA ARG A 609 -24.45 5.31 11.66
C ARG A 609 -25.15 4.71 10.46
N ILE A 610 -25.76 3.54 10.60
CA ILE A 610 -26.46 2.86 9.48
C ILE A 610 -27.95 3.24 9.41
N SER A 611 -28.58 3.51 10.56
CA SER A 611 -30.01 3.87 10.65
C SER A 611 -30.31 4.81 11.81
N ASP A 612 -31.41 5.56 11.71
CA ASP A 612 -31.87 6.56 12.68
C ASP A 612 -32.22 6.00 14.06
N GLN A 613 -32.33 4.68 14.21
CA GLN A 613 -32.61 4.02 15.49
C GLN A 613 -31.35 3.48 16.20
N VAL A 614 -30.24 3.30 15.47
CA VAL A 614 -29.00 2.73 16.02
C VAL A 614 -28.12 3.86 16.56
N GLN A 615 -27.49 3.67 17.73
CA GLN A 615 -26.53 4.63 18.27
C GLN A 615 -25.30 4.75 17.35
N PRO A 616 -24.70 5.95 17.21
CA PRO A 616 -23.52 6.14 16.38
C PRO A 616 -22.33 5.32 16.91
N THR A 617 -21.72 4.53 16.04
CA THR A 617 -20.51 3.76 16.34
C THR A 617 -19.29 4.65 16.15
N VAL A 618 -18.44 4.75 17.18
CA VAL A 618 -17.20 5.51 17.10
C VAL A 618 -16.17 4.70 16.31
N VAL A 619 -15.70 5.27 15.20
CA VAL A 619 -14.75 4.63 14.29
C VAL A 619 -13.32 5.06 14.54
N ALA A 620 -13.10 6.35 14.81
CA ALA A 620 -11.77 6.86 15.10
C ALA A 620 -11.86 8.08 16.01
N GLN A 621 -10.81 8.26 16.81
CA GLN A 621 -10.70 9.38 17.72
C GLN A 621 -9.29 9.95 17.67
N GLN A 622 -9.19 11.28 17.73
CA GLN A 622 -7.95 11.99 17.99
C GLN A 622 -8.18 13.01 19.10
N ILE A 623 -7.13 13.29 19.86
CA ILE A 623 -7.13 14.39 20.82
C ILE A 623 -6.14 15.48 20.42
N GLY A 624 -6.43 16.73 20.76
CA GLY A 624 -5.50 17.85 20.74
C GLY A 624 -5.22 18.30 22.16
N GLY A 625 -3.97 18.67 22.43
CA GLY A 625 -3.55 19.22 23.72
C GLY A 625 -4.03 20.64 23.98
N GLN A 626 -3.37 21.29 24.94
CA GLN A 626 -3.50 22.73 25.15
C GLN A 626 -2.87 23.51 23.99
N MET A 627 -3.33 24.74 23.78
CA MET A 627 -2.70 25.64 22.82
C MET A 627 -1.26 25.97 23.24
N PRO A 628 -0.28 25.92 22.33
CA PRO A 628 1.07 26.37 22.61
C PRO A 628 1.09 27.84 23.03
N GLU A 629 1.88 28.17 24.05
CA GLU A 629 2.00 29.53 24.56
C GLU A 629 2.49 30.49 23.46
N GLY A 630 1.77 31.61 23.28
CA GLY A 630 2.09 32.62 22.27
C GLY A 630 1.55 32.34 20.86
N SER A 631 1.00 31.14 20.59
CA SER A 631 0.37 30.82 19.30
C SER A 631 -1.02 31.46 19.16
N GLN A 632 -1.34 31.95 17.95
CA GLN A 632 -2.67 32.49 17.66
C GLN A 632 -3.71 31.40 17.34
N TRP A 633 -3.25 30.32 16.71
CA TRP A 633 -4.08 29.21 16.26
C TRP A 633 -3.39 27.89 16.63
N THR A 634 -4.19 26.85 16.78
CA THR A 634 -3.71 25.47 16.86
C THR A 634 -4.48 24.60 15.88
N SER A 635 -3.97 23.39 15.64
CA SER A 635 -4.63 22.42 14.78
C SER A 635 -4.64 21.00 15.35
N VAL A 636 -5.69 20.26 15.00
CA VAL A 636 -5.85 18.85 15.29
C VAL A 636 -6.17 18.13 13.99
N ALA A 637 -5.37 17.13 13.63
CA ALA A 637 -5.57 16.30 12.45
C ALA A 637 -6.00 14.90 12.86
N LEU A 638 -7.01 14.33 12.19
CA LEU A 638 -7.51 12.98 12.40
C LEU A 638 -7.57 12.27 11.05
N ARG A 639 -7.03 11.05 10.98
CA ARG A 639 -7.01 10.25 9.74
C ARG A 639 -7.45 8.84 10.05
N SER A 640 -8.30 8.25 9.23
CA SER A 640 -8.76 6.89 9.47
C SER A 640 -9.34 6.28 8.21
N SER A 641 -9.12 4.97 8.05
CA SER A 641 -9.72 4.17 7.00
C SER A 641 -10.60 3.06 7.59
N PHE A 642 -11.78 2.84 7.01
CA PHE A 642 -12.78 1.90 7.52
C PHE A 642 -13.80 1.54 6.42
N HIS A 643 -14.49 0.42 6.61
CA HIS A 643 -15.49 -0.08 5.67
C HIS A 643 -16.86 0.52 5.98
N VAL A 644 -17.61 0.87 4.94
CA VAL A 644 -19.00 1.36 5.04
C VAL A 644 -19.94 0.46 4.25
N GLN A 645 -21.17 0.37 4.72
CA GLN A 645 -22.27 -0.32 4.04
C GLN A 645 -23.19 0.70 3.36
N ASN A 646 -24.00 0.25 2.40
CA ASN A 646 -25.05 1.08 1.79
C ASN A 646 -25.95 1.69 2.87
N GLY A 647 -26.14 3.01 2.81
CA GLY A 647 -26.97 3.77 3.74
C GLY A 647 -26.20 4.30 4.95
N SER A 648 -24.91 3.98 5.08
CA SER A 648 -24.09 4.48 6.20
C SER A 648 -23.97 6.00 6.14
N MET A 649 -24.06 6.64 7.31
CA MET A 649 -23.96 8.08 7.51
C MET A 649 -22.76 8.41 8.41
N LEU A 650 -21.88 9.27 7.94
CA LEU A 650 -20.68 9.72 8.64
C LEU A 650 -20.93 11.08 9.30
N SER A 651 -20.45 11.24 10.53
CA SER A 651 -20.44 12.53 11.23
C SER A 651 -19.13 12.76 11.97
N VAL A 652 -18.74 14.02 12.09
CA VAL A 652 -17.57 14.47 12.87
C VAL A 652 -18.07 15.26 14.06
N SER A 653 -17.71 14.82 15.27
CA SER A 653 -18.04 15.52 16.51
C SER A 653 -16.81 16.08 17.21
N LEU A 654 -17.05 17.17 17.93
CA LEU A 654 -16.06 17.93 18.68
C LEU A 654 -16.46 18.00 20.15
N ASP A 655 -15.50 17.77 21.03
CA ASP A 655 -15.68 17.81 22.48
C ASP A 655 -14.51 18.56 23.13
N CYS A 656 -14.82 19.45 24.08
CA CYS A 656 -13.84 20.26 24.81
C CYS A 656 -13.82 19.84 26.27
N VAL A 657 -12.78 19.11 26.66
CA VAL A 657 -12.59 18.67 28.04
C VAL A 657 -11.94 19.79 28.84
N ARG A 658 -12.72 20.39 29.76
CA ARG A 658 -12.32 21.49 30.66
C ARG A 658 -11.74 22.70 29.92
N GLY A 659 -12.60 23.67 29.62
CA GLY A 659 -12.24 24.93 28.98
C GLY A 659 -13.35 25.37 28.04
N ARG A 660 -13.01 26.18 27.04
CA ARG A 660 -13.95 26.65 26.01
C ARG A 660 -13.29 26.69 24.63
N ILE A 661 -14.10 26.48 23.59
CA ILE A 661 -13.71 26.77 22.20
C ILE A 661 -14.09 28.21 21.92
N ASN A 662 -13.12 29.02 21.53
CA ASN A 662 -13.31 30.44 21.27
C ASN A 662 -13.70 30.67 19.81
N GLN A 663 -12.96 30.04 18.88
CA GLN A 663 -13.17 30.23 17.45
C GLN A 663 -12.72 28.99 16.66
N ILE A 664 -13.44 28.67 15.59
CA ILE A 664 -13.05 27.64 14.60
C ILE A 664 -12.92 28.36 13.25
N ALA A 665 -11.86 28.07 12.50
CA ALA A 665 -11.69 28.59 11.15
C ALA A 665 -12.67 27.87 10.20
N HIS A 666 -13.40 28.63 9.37
CA HIS A 666 -14.44 28.12 8.45
C HIS A 666 -13.93 28.00 7.01
N ASP A 667 -13.26 29.02 6.47
CA ASP A 667 -12.88 29.03 5.05
C ASP A 667 -11.48 28.46 4.76
N LYS A 668 -10.54 28.63 5.70
CA LYS A 668 -9.11 28.33 5.48
C LYS A 668 -8.49 27.60 6.66
N GLY A 669 -8.15 26.32 6.46
CA GLY A 669 -7.42 25.49 7.42
C GLY A 669 -8.25 24.44 8.17
N THR A 670 -9.57 24.40 7.97
CA THR A 670 -10.45 23.37 8.53
C THR A 670 -11.17 22.61 7.42
N ASN A 671 -10.62 21.46 7.04
CA ASN A 671 -11.00 20.76 5.83
C ASN A 671 -11.23 19.27 6.12
N LEU A 672 -12.23 18.70 5.48
CA LEU A 672 -12.54 17.28 5.46
C LEU A 672 -12.35 16.75 4.03
N SER A 673 -11.55 15.70 3.87
CA SER A 673 -11.43 14.96 2.62
C SER A 673 -11.84 13.52 2.84
N ILE A 674 -12.73 13.01 1.98
CA ILE A 674 -13.22 11.64 2.01
C ILE A 674 -12.89 11.00 0.67
N LEU A 675 -12.21 9.85 0.72
CA LEU A 675 -12.02 8.92 -0.38
C LEU A 675 -12.95 7.73 -0.15
N TRP A 676 -13.64 7.27 -1.20
CA TRP A 676 -14.37 6.02 -1.24
C TRP A 676 -13.84 5.16 -2.39
N VAL A 677 -13.74 3.85 -2.16
CA VAL A 677 -13.32 2.83 -3.12
C VAL A 677 -14.29 1.65 -3.04
N SER A 678 -14.62 1.06 -4.18
CA SER A 678 -15.46 -0.15 -4.23
C SER A 678 -14.84 -1.28 -3.43
N SER A 679 -15.69 -2.01 -2.68
CA SER A 679 -15.29 -3.24 -1.99
C SER A 679 -15.13 -4.38 -2.96
#